data_AF-A0A8X7XCH1-F1
#
_entry.id   AF-A0A8X7XCH1-F1
#
_cell.length_a   1.000
_cell.length_b   1.000
_cell.length_c   1.000
_cell.angle_alpha   90.00
_cell.angle_beta   90.00
_cell.angle_gamma   90.00
#
_symmetry.space_group_name_H-M   'P 1'
#
loop_
_entity.id
_entity.type
_entity.pdbx_description
1 polymer ?
#
loop_
_entity_poly.entity_id
_entity_poly.type
_entity_poly.pdbx_seq_one_letter_code
_entity_poly.pdbx_strand_id
1 'polypeptide(L)'
;VLIGSPLAGQPAKRTGDVYKCPVGQGKPSACIKLELPEFTTIPNVTEVKENMTLGTTLVTNPNGGFLACGPLYAYRCGSLHYTTGICSNVSSSFKVINSVAPAVKECKTQLDIVIVLDGSNSIYPWTSVIDFLKKLLANIDIGPTQSQLHLLQVGIVQYGSDVGHVFNLSQFNNTHDILQAAQQIKQRGGDRTMTALGIDTARKEAFTPERGARPGVRKVMVIVTDGESHDSYNLDDVIEDCENEGIQRFSIAVLGSYRRTNKTFDKFIKEIKSIASKPTEKHFFNVSDEVALVTIVDALGERIFALEALCTSETGPQRVTTRAGDGTILTNDVAIVTHWAGYFEQLFKVDPLARMLDIFGSMVLEADPPISCEPPNLTEIAQERVMLGAVGAYDWNGTVVMQNGNDFIIPNNSAFNTPPMGTYDALAGYIGYDVHSASVADGVLYIAGAPRYNHTGRVIVYTMNGDKMNIKQTINGEQIGSYFGSVLTTVDVNNDSITDILLIGAPMFMGPERDEQGQVYVYTLNKNEPCGSRFGTAIAAVKDLNLDGFNDVVIGAPLEDDHRGAVYIYHGLGKSIRKEYVQRIASGGDGEKQKFFGQSIHGVLDLNGDGITDVTIGGLGGASLFWSRDVADMRVNISFDPNKINMQKKLCNEKGKETVCVNVTICFNYKLNSDQASQSKIGIDYNLTIDFQRLLARGFLSETSERKLHSNITVLNSVCRVHRFYMLASKSYLLHIAVNDIVPSSENMYCRKHLQDTKEINMERGYCQHKML
;
A
#
# COMPACT_ATOMS: atom_id res chain seq x y z
N VAL A 1 2.53 13.36 -17.52
CA VAL A 1 2.84 12.43 -16.41
C VAL A 1 2.56 13.11 -15.08
N LEU A 2 2.06 12.36 -14.08
CA LEU A 2 2.00 12.80 -12.67
C LEU A 2 3.07 12.04 -11.88
N ILE A 3 3.69 12.71 -10.89
CA ILE A 3 4.72 12.11 -10.03
C ILE A 3 4.39 12.45 -8.58
N GLY A 4 4.28 11.40 -7.75
CA GLY A 4 4.14 11.53 -6.30
C GLY A 4 5.49 11.88 -5.64
N SER A 5 5.48 12.78 -4.66
CA SER A 5 6.67 13.20 -3.92
C SER A 5 6.43 13.12 -2.40
N PRO A 6 6.46 11.90 -1.81
CA PRO A 6 6.26 11.63 -0.38
C PRO A 6 7.03 12.55 0.59
N LEU A 7 8.21 13.00 0.17
CA LEU A 7 9.18 13.70 1.02
C LEU A 7 9.24 15.21 0.75
N ALA A 8 8.36 15.75 -0.09
CA ALA A 8 8.31 17.19 -0.35
C ALA A 8 8.10 17.98 0.96
N GLY A 9 8.87 19.06 1.13
CA GLY A 9 8.89 19.86 2.36
C GLY A 9 9.89 19.39 3.43
N GLN A 10 10.85 18.50 3.13
CA GLN A 10 11.98 18.29 4.03
C GLN A 10 12.95 19.50 4.05
N PRO A 11 13.56 19.83 5.21
CA PRO A 11 13.34 19.25 6.54
C PRO A 11 12.14 19.87 7.30
N ALA A 12 11.60 21.01 6.87
CA ALA A 12 10.57 21.77 7.59
C ALA A 12 9.25 21.82 6.82
N LYS A 13 8.17 21.32 7.43
CA LYS A 13 6.84 21.06 6.83
C LYS A 13 6.83 19.96 5.75
N ARG A 14 7.41 18.79 6.08
CA ARG A 14 7.33 17.56 5.25
C ARG A 14 5.88 17.09 5.16
N THR A 15 5.18 17.57 4.15
CA THR A 15 3.76 17.26 3.88
C THR A 15 3.60 16.21 2.78
N GLY A 16 4.62 16.03 1.93
CA GLY A 16 4.48 15.38 0.64
C GLY A 16 3.69 16.25 -0.35
N ASP A 17 3.81 15.99 -1.65
CA ASP A 17 3.01 16.67 -2.69
C ASP A 17 3.03 15.90 -4.02
N VAL A 18 2.24 16.35 -4.99
CA VAL A 18 2.20 15.80 -6.35
C VAL A 18 2.74 16.83 -7.35
N TYR A 19 3.44 16.34 -8.37
CA TYR A 19 4.01 17.14 -9.46
C TYR A 19 3.38 16.73 -10.80
N LYS A 20 3.00 17.70 -11.63
CA LYS A 20 2.68 17.45 -13.04
C LYS A 20 3.89 17.72 -13.93
N CYS A 21 4.28 16.73 -14.71
CA CYS A 21 5.34 16.81 -15.70
C CYS A 21 4.71 16.82 -17.10
N PRO A 22 4.76 17.96 -17.83
CA PRO A 22 4.30 18.02 -19.22
C PRO A 22 5.18 17.16 -20.13
N VAL A 23 4.58 16.57 -21.15
CA VAL A 23 5.20 15.62 -22.10
C VAL A 23 4.67 15.88 -23.51
N GLY A 24 5.47 15.53 -24.52
CA GLY A 24 5.20 15.79 -25.94
C GLY A 24 6.45 16.29 -26.67
N GLN A 25 6.34 16.55 -27.98
CA GLN A 25 7.46 16.85 -28.90
C GLN A 25 8.13 18.24 -28.73
N GLY A 26 8.04 18.85 -27.53
CA GLY A 26 8.65 20.14 -27.19
C GLY A 26 10.00 20.00 -26.47
N LYS A 27 10.60 21.14 -26.09
CA LYS A 27 11.68 21.12 -25.09
C LYS A 27 11.12 20.63 -23.75
N PRO A 28 11.82 19.76 -23.00
CA PRO A 28 11.35 19.30 -21.70
C PRO A 28 11.21 20.49 -20.73
N SER A 29 9.97 20.71 -20.28
CA SER A 29 9.65 21.70 -19.24
C SER A 29 9.79 21.08 -17.86
N ALA A 30 10.27 21.85 -16.88
CA ALA A 30 10.36 21.41 -15.49
C ALA A 30 8.98 20.97 -14.95
N CYS A 31 8.95 19.93 -14.13
CA CYS A 31 7.73 19.46 -13.47
C CYS A 31 7.21 20.53 -12.49
N ILE A 32 5.90 20.76 -12.53
CA ILE A 32 5.22 21.80 -11.77
C ILE A 32 4.60 21.17 -10.53
N LYS A 33 5.02 21.61 -9.34
CA LYS A 33 4.43 21.26 -8.05
C LYS A 33 2.94 21.69 -8.01
N LEU A 34 2.06 20.90 -7.39
CA LEU A 34 0.62 21.16 -7.38
C LEU A 34 0.09 21.81 -6.09
N GLU A 35 0.85 21.77 -5.00
CA GLU A 35 0.55 22.42 -3.71
C GLU A 35 -0.77 21.94 -3.08
N LEU A 36 -1.11 20.66 -3.34
CA LEU A 36 -2.30 19.98 -2.86
C LEU A 36 -2.42 19.91 -1.31
N PRO A 37 -1.34 19.87 -0.50
CA PRO A 37 -1.43 19.91 0.96
C PRO A 37 -2.17 21.11 1.55
N GLU A 38 -2.14 22.26 0.86
CA GLU A 38 -2.77 23.49 1.37
C GLU A 38 -4.30 23.39 1.32
N PHE A 39 -4.82 22.80 0.24
CA PHE A 39 -6.26 22.64 -0.01
C PHE A 39 -6.84 21.30 0.51
N THR A 40 -5.97 20.38 0.92
CA THR A 40 -6.32 19.08 1.51
C THR A 40 -6.65 19.25 3.00
N THR A 41 -7.93 19.31 3.38
CA THR A 41 -8.38 19.64 4.76
C THR A 41 -9.62 18.86 5.21
N ILE A 42 -9.69 18.45 6.47
CA ILE A 42 -10.93 17.95 7.11
C ILE A 42 -11.50 19.03 8.05
N PRO A 43 -12.79 19.37 7.96
CA PRO A 43 -13.42 20.32 8.88
C PRO A 43 -13.58 19.74 10.30
N ASN A 44 -13.76 20.63 11.28
CA ASN A 44 -14.07 20.31 12.69
C ASN A 44 -13.01 19.50 13.47
N VAL A 45 -11.77 19.35 12.97
CA VAL A 45 -10.68 18.66 13.68
C VAL A 45 -9.38 19.46 13.73
N THR A 46 -8.55 19.18 14.74
CA THR A 46 -7.22 19.77 14.89
C THR A 46 -6.21 18.99 14.04
N GLU A 47 -6.03 19.43 12.79
CA GLU A 47 -5.19 18.74 11.80
C GLU A 47 -3.69 18.72 12.17
N VAL A 48 -3.03 17.58 11.93
CA VAL A 48 -1.57 17.40 12.00
C VAL A 48 -1.09 16.90 10.64
N LYS A 49 -0.76 17.87 9.77
CA LYS A 49 -0.26 17.64 8.41
C LYS A 49 1.24 17.35 8.32
N GLU A 50 1.97 17.47 9.44
CA GLU A 50 3.40 17.18 9.47
C GLU A 50 3.65 15.68 9.32
N ASN A 51 4.62 15.32 8.47
CA ASN A 51 4.88 13.96 8.00
C ASN A 51 3.71 13.29 7.27
N MET A 52 2.64 14.00 6.86
CA MET A 52 1.44 13.37 6.27
C MET A 52 1.64 12.67 4.91
N THR A 53 2.85 12.71 4.36
CA THR A 53 3.31 11.97 3.17
C THR A 53 2.27 11.91 2.02
N LEU A 54 1.81 13.08 1.55
CA LEU A 54 0.90 13.15 0.41
C LEU A 54 1.53 12.58 -0.87
N GLY A 55 0.79 11.69 -1.55
CA GLY A 55 1.10 11.19 -2.90
C GLY A 55 2.21 10.13 -3.00
N THR A 56 1.99 8.92 -2.46
CA THR A 56 2.55 7.68 -3.08
C THR A 56 1.56 7.18 -4.11
N THR A 57 0.37 6.82 -3.63
CA THR A 57 -0.71 6.42 -4.51
C THR A 57 -1.17 7.68 -5.20
N LEU A 58 -1.10 7.57 -6.50
CA LEU A 58 -1.90 8.28 -7.47
C LEU A 58 -2.45 7.11 -8.28
N VAL A 59 -3.76 6.97 -8.33
CA VAL A 59 -4.39 6.12 -9.34
C VAL A 59 -4.76 7.09 -10.48
N THR A 60 -5.80 6.79 -11.24
CA THR A 60 -6.38 7.75 -12.18
C THR A 60 -7.88 7.55 -12.21
N ASN A 61 -8.62 8.63 -12.15
CA ASN A 61 -10.07 8.58 -12.28
C ASN A 61 -10.42 8.39 -13.77
N PRO A 62 -11.08 7.28 -14.17
CA PRO A 62 -11.42 7.04 -15.58
C PRO A 62 -12.30 8.14 -16.20
N ASN A 63 -12.99 8.92 -15.36
CA ASN A 63 -13.87 10.00 -15.78
C ASN A 63 -13.19 11.39 -15.75
N GLY A 64 -11.88 11.42 -15.53
CA GLY A 64 -11.04 12.61 -15.63
C GLY A 64 -10.60 13.17 -14.28
N GLY A 65 -9.32 13.52 -14.21
CA GLY A 65 -8.66 13.85 -12.95
C GLY A 65 -7.93 12.64 -12.37
N PHE A 66 -7.63 12.75 -11.09
CA PHE A 66 -6.88 11.78 -10.27
C PHE A 66 -7.14 12.19 -8.81
N LEU A 67 -6.39 11.63 -7.86
CA LEU A 67 -6.40 12.10 -6.50
C LEU A 67 -5.04 11.90 -5.84
N ALA A 68 -4.79 12.64 -4.76
CA ALA A 68 -3.57 12.48 -3.98
C ALA A 68 -3.79 11.58 -2.78
N CYS A 69 -4.32 12.11 -1.68
CA CYS A 69 -4.28 11.51 -0.35
C CYS A 69 -2.87 11.43 0.28
N GLY A 70 -2.82 11.46 1.62
CA GLY A 70 -1.65 11.39 2.49
C GLY A 70 -2.02 10.63 3.78
N PRO A 71 -1.30 9.57 4.15
CA PRO A 71 -1.84 8.48 4.99
C PRO A 71 -1.38 8.56 6.46
N LEU A 72 -0.32 9.34 6.68
CA LEU A 72 0.27 9.74 7.95
C LEU A 72 -0.35 11.05 8.42
N TYR A 73 -1.31 11.58 7.67
CA TYR A 73 -2.17 12.62 8.18
C TYR A 73 -2.75 12.14 9.50
N ALA A 74 -2.50 12.96 10.50
CA ALA A 74 -3.03 12.76 11.82
C ALA A 74 -3.95 13.92 12.19
N TYR A 75 -4.74 13.71 13.23
CA TYR A 75 -5.49 14.76 13.92
C TYR A 75 -5.34 14.56 15.43
N ARG A 76 -5.59 15.62 16.20
CA ARG A 76 -5.58 15.55 17.66
C ARG A 76 -6.98 15.48 18.24
N CYS A 77 -7.14 14.59 19.21
CA CYS A 77 -8.29 14.50 20.11
C CYS A 77 -7.74 14.73 21.54
N GLY A 78 -7.99 15.91 22.11
CA GLY A 78 -7.30 16.33 23.34
C GLY A 78 -5.77 16.30 23.19
N SER A 79 -5.09 15.53 24.05
CA SER A 79 -3.65 15.28 24.00
C SER A 79 -3.22 14.20 22.99
N LEU A 80 -4.14 13.33 22.58
CA LEU A 80 -3.86 12.12 21.80
C LEU A 80 -3.79 12.42 20.29
N HIS A 81 -2.88 11.74 19.59
CA HIS A 81 -2.64 11.87 18.15
C HIS A 81 -3.11 10.61 17.41
N TYR A 82 -3.99 10.76 16.42
CA TYR A 82 -4.60 9.65 15.67
C TYR A 82 -4.24 9.74 14.19
N THR A 83 -3.74 8.66 13.60
CA THR A 83 -3.09 8.63 12.27
C THR A 83 -3.92 7.87 11.23
N THR A 84 -4.93 8.54 10.67
CA THR A 84 -6.00 7.92 9.86
C THR A 84 -5.87 8.11 8.35
N GLY A 85 -5.01 9.02 7.89
CA GLY A 85 -4.94 9.44 6.49
C GLY A 85 -6.04 10.43 6.08
N ILE A 86 -5.70 11.36 5.17
CA ILE A 86 -6.57 12.37 4.55
C ILE A 86 -6.48 12.29 3.05
N CYS A 87 -7.60 12.41 2.37
CA CYS A 87 -7.78 11.72 1.11
C CYS A 87 -8.56 12.55 0.07
N SER A 88 -7.83 13.24 -0.83
CA SER A 88 -8.31 14.47 -1.52
C SER A 88 -8.52 14.35 -3.04
N ASN A 89 -9.76 14.30 -3.50
CA ASN A 89 -10.12 14.20 -4.92
C ASN A 89 -9.64 15.41 -5.73
N VAL A 90 -9.03 15.19 -6.91
CA VAL A 90 -8.42 16.25 -7.72
C VAL A 90 -8.97 16.24 -9.16
N SER A 91 -9.68 17.32 -9.51
CA SER A 91 -10.20 17.53 -10.85
C SER A 91 -9.10 17.49 -11.93
N SER A 92 -9.51 17.22 -13.18
CA SER A 92 -8.67 17.38 -14.39
C SER A 92 -8.04 18.78 -14.54
N SER A 93 -8.54 19.79 -13.83
CA SER A 93 -7.95 21.14 -13.73
C SER A 93 -6.81 21.27 -12.71
N PHE A 94 -6.41 20.17 -12.06
CA PHE A 94 -5.45 20.09 -10.94
C PHE A 94 -5.87 20.86 -9.68
N LYS A 95 -7.18 20.91 -9.40
CA LYS A 95 -7.75 21.50 -8.17
C LYS A 95 -8.40 20.43 -7.32
N VAL A 96 -8.13 20.46 -6.01
CA VAL A 96 -8.84 19.66 -5.00
C VAL A 96 -10.33 19.99 -5.05
N ILE A 97 -11.18 18.96 -5.06
CA ILE A 97 -12.65 19.05 -5.07
C ILE A 97 -13.18 18.90 -3.65
N ASN A 98 -12.78 17.81 -2.98
CA ASN A 98 -13.12 17.49 -1.60
C ASN A 98 -12.02 16.63 -0.98
N SER A 99 -11.95 16.62 0.36
CA SER A 99 -11.10 15.73 1.13
C SER A 99 -11.95 14.82 2.01
N VAL A 100 -11.53 13.57 2.10
CA VAL A 100 -12.18 12.48 2.84
C VAL A 100 -11.18 11.97 3.89
N ALA A 101 -11.65 11.47 5.02
CA ALA A 101 -10.82 10.76 5.99
C ALA A 101 -11.70 9.74 6.74
N PRO A 102 -11.91 8.52 6.21
CA PRO A 102 -13.02 7.63 6.59
C PRO A 102 -13.01 7.17 8.06
N ALA A 103 -11.87 7.30 8.76
CA ALA A 103 -11.71 6.93 10.16
C ALA A 103 -11.57 8.13 11.12
N VAL A 104 -11.58 9.37 10.61
CA VAL A 104 -11.71 10.55 11.47
C VAL A 104 -13.11 10.57 12.06
N LYS A 105 -13.19 10.48 13.39
CA LYS A 105 -14.43 10.68 14.15
C LYS A 105 -14.39 12.10 14.72
N GLU A 106 -15.52 12.82 14.70
CA GLU A 106 -15.58 14.12 15.37
C GLU A 106 -15.36 13.93 16.89
N CYS A 107 -14.33 14.59 17.42
CA CYS A 107 -13.98 14.59 18.84
C CYS A 107 -15.05 15.31 19.69
N LYS A 108 -16.11 14.60 20.04
CA LYS A 108 -17.29 15.11 20.76
C LYS A 108 -17.68 14.25 21.96
N THR A 109 -16.70 13.76 22.72
CA THR A 109 -16.94 13.18 24.04
C THR A 109 -16.76 14.21 25.13
N GLN A 110 -17.84 14.45 25.85
CA GLN A 110 -17.81 15.11 27.15
C GLN A 110 -17.58 14.05 28.22
N LEU A 111 -16.77 14.35 29.25
CA LEU A 111 -16.56 13.50 30.43
C LEU A 111 -16.79 14.32 31.72
N ASP A 112 -17.51 13.74 32.67
CA ASP A 112 -17.67 14.28 34.03
C ASP A 112 -16.89 13.39 34.99
N ILE A 113 -15.85 13.95 35.63
CA ILE A 113 -14.93 13.22 36.50
C ILE A 113 -15.17 13.62 37.96
N VAL A 114 -15.41 12.64 38.84
CA VAL A 114 -15.48 12.88 40.29
C VAL A 114 -14.39 12.09 41.00
N ILE A 115 -13.46 12.79 41.66
CA ILE A 115 -12.40 12.19 42.45
C ILE A 115 -12.89 12.02 43.89
N VAL A 116 -12.88 10.79 44.40
CA VAL A 116 -13.34 10.42 45.75
C VAL A 116 -12.11 10.07 46.59
N LEU A 117 -11.77 10.97 47.51
CA LEU A 117 -10.53 10.96 48.26
C LEU A 117 -10.75 10.54 49.71
N ASP A 118 -10.02 9.52 50.14
CA ASP A 118 -9.82 9.21 51.54
C ASP A 118 -9.03 10.34 52.21
N GLY A 119 -9.66 11.00 53.17
CA GLY A 119 -9.12 12.05 54.02
C GLY A 119 -8.95 11.64 55.48
N SER A 120 -9.06 10.35 55.79
CA SER A 120 -8.89 9.81 57.14
C SER A 120 -7.45 9.96 57.65
N ASN A 121 -7.23 9.70 58.95
CA ASN A 121 -5.93 9.95 59.60
C ASN A 121 -4.82 8.94 59.25
N SER A 122 -5.10 7.88 58.49
CA SER A 122 -4.09 6.90 58.06
C SER A 122 -3.23 7.41 56.90
N ILE A 123 -3.87 8.13 55.96
CA ILE A 123 -3.24 8.86 54.84
C ILE A 123 -2.23 9.87 55.40
N TYR A 124 -0.94 9.57 55.24
CA TYR A 124 0.13 10.45 55.69
C TYR A 124 1.42 10.23 54.88
N PRO A 125 2.04 11.28 54.31
CA PRO A 125 1.67 12.70 54.44
C PRO A 125 0.63 13.15 53.40
N TRP A 126 -0.34 13.97 53.83
CA TRP A 126 -1.39 14.53 52.96
C TRP A 126 -0.86 15.30 51.74
N THR A 127 0.32 15.90 51.84
CA THR A 127 0.97 16.63 50.74
C THR A 127 1.12 15.80 49.47
N SER A 128 1.35 14.49 49.60
CA SER A 128 1.48 13.59 48.44
C SER A 128 0.18 13.38 47.69
N VAL A 129 -0.98 13.43 48.36
CA VAL A 129 -2.30 13.44 47.72
C VAL A 129 -2.52 14.76 46.96
N ILE A 130 -2.07 15.88 47.52
CA ILE A 130 -2.15 17.19 46.85
C ILE A 130 -1.24 17.25 45.61
N ASP A 131 -0.03 16.70 45.67
CA ASP A 131 0.87 16.64 44.50
C ASP A 131 0.37 15.65 43.42
N PHE A 132 -0.26 14.54 43.82
CA PHE A 132 -1.00 13.65 42.91
C PHE A 132 -2.13 14.40 42.19
N LEU A 133 -2.99 15.10 42.94
CA LEU A 133 -4.08 15.90 42.36
C LEU A 133 -3.55 16.98 41.41
N LYS A 134 -2.51 17.72 41.80
CA LYS A 134 -1.90 18.76 40.96
C LYS A 134 -1.38 18.19 39.64
N LYS A 135 -0.68 17.06 39.65
CA LYS A 135 -0.17 16.45 38.41
C LYS A 135 -1.32 15.89 37.55
N LEU A 136 -2.34 15.28 38.15
CA LEU A 136 -3.50 14.74 37.42
C LEU A 136 -4.33 15.86 36.78
N LEU A 137 -4.64 16.92 37.54
CA LEU A 137 -5.39 18.08 37.06
C LEU A 137 -4.62 18.91 36.02
N ALA A 138 -3.29 18.94 36.08
CA ALA A 138 -2.46 19.64 35.08
C ALA A 138 -2.52 18.98 33.69
N ASN A 139 -2.91 17.70 33.61
CA ASN A 139 -3.12 16.99 32.36
C ASN A 139 -4.58 17.11 31.83
N ILE A 140 -5.46 17.84 32.53
CA ILE A 140 -6.88 18.03 32.16
C ILE A 140 -7.08 19.45 31.61
N ASP A 141 -7.53 19.56 30.37
CA ASP A 141 -7.86 20.85 29.74
C ASP A 141 -9.32 21.25 30.06
N ILE A 142 -9.48 22.31 30.86
CA ILE A 142 -10.78 22.87 31.24
C ILE A 142 -10.97 24.18 30.47
N GLY A 143 -11.95 24.23 29.57
CA GLY A 143 -12.22 25.36 28.69
C GLY A 143 -13.34 26.32 29.16
N PRO A 144 -13.32 27.59 28.70
CA PRO A 144 -14.26 28.64 29.14
C PRO A 144 -15.67 28.51 28.53
N THR A 145 -16.67 28.94 29.30
CA THR A 145 -18.12 28.70 29.13
C THR A 145 -18.80 29.33 27.89
N GLN A 146 -18.05 29.94 26.97
CA GLN A 146 -18.59 30.63 25.78
C GLN A 146 -18.28 29.93 24.45
N SER A 147 -17.36 28.97 24.43
CA SER A 147 -17.24 28.01 23.34
C SER A 147 -18.07 26.76 23.67
N GLN A 148 -18.74 26.17 22.67
CA GLN A 148 -19.59 24.98 22.84
C GLN A 148 -18.76 23.68 22.97
N LEU A 149 -17.61 23.75 23.67
CA LEU A 149 -16.55 22.74 23.64
C LEU A 149 -16.02 22.38 25.05
N HIS A 150 -16.91 22.32 26.05
CA HIS A 150 -16.58 21.74 27.36
C HIS A 150 -16.34 20.23 27.21
N LEU A 151 -15.08 19.82 27.06
CA LEU A 151 -14.72 18.39 27.06
C LEU A 151 -14.81 17.84 28.48
N LEU A 152 -14.00 18.37 29.40
CA LEU A 152 -13.82 17.82 30.75
C LEU A 152 -14.42 18.72 31.84
N GLN A 153 -15.02 18.11 32.86
CA GLN A 153 -15.42 18.72 34.13
C GLN A 153 -14.92 17.87 35.30
N VAL A 154 -14.52 18.51 36.42
CA VAL A 154 -13.95 17.80 37.58
C VAL A 154 -14.57 18.25 38.90
N GLY A 155 -15.18 17.30 39.60
CA GLY A 155 -15.61 17.42 41.00
C GLY A 155 -14.68 16.64 41.93
N ILE A 156 -14.66 17.01 43.21
CA ILE A 156 -13.88 16.31 44.25
C ILE A 156 -14.75 16.13 45.50
N VAL A 157 -14.83 14.90 46.00
CA VAL A 157 -15.47 14.51 47.26
C VAL A 157 -14.39 13.97 48.19
N GLN A 158 -14.42 14.34 49.47
CA GLN A 158 -13.49 13.83 50.48
C GLN A 158 -14.25 13.19 51.63
N TYR A 159 -13.81 12.00 52.06
CA TYR A 159 -14.45 11.22 53.11
C TYR A 159 -13.48 10.81 54.24
N GLY A 160 -14.02 10.44 55.39
CA GLY A 160 -13.27 9.95 56.55
C GLY A 160 -14.25 9.25 57.49
N SER A 161 -14.43 9.79 58.69
CA SER A 161 -15.55 9.41 59.59
C SER A 161 -16.90 9.97 59.14
N ASP A 162 -16.90 10.98 58.25
CA ASP A 162 -18.04 11.56 57.53
C ASP A 162 -17.60 12.04 56.13
N VAL A 163 -18.53 12.54 55.29
CA VAL A 163 -18.26 12.91 53.88
C VAL A 163 -18.52 14.39 53.63
N GLY A 164 -17.80 14.99 52.68
CA GLY A 164 -18.14 16.31 52.15
C GLY A 164 -17.57 16.60 50.77
N HIS A 165 -18.28 17.42 50.01
CA HIS A 165 -17.85 17.91 48.71
C HIS A 165 -16.78 19.00 48.88
N VAL A 166 -15.72 18.90 48.11
CA VAL A 166 -14.63 19.87 48.02
C VAL A 166 -14.82 20.76 46.80
N PHE A 167 -15.05 20.16 45.61
CA PHE A 167 -15.38 20.86 44.37
C PHE A 167 -16.62 20.26 43.70
N ASN A 168 -17.47 21.13 43.12
CA ASN A 168 -18.56 20.75 42.21
C ASN A 168 -18.06 20.71 40.75
N LEU A 169 -18.67 19.90 39.89
CA LEU A 169 -18.22 19.67 38.48
C LEU A 169 -18.14 20.95 37.64
N SER A 170 -19.10 21.87 37.81
CA SER A 170 -19.17 23.15 37.08
C SER A 170 -18.54 24.34 37.82
N GLN A 171 -17.66 24.12 38.80
CA GLN A 171 -17.12 25.18 39.66
C GLN A 171 -16.00 26.00 39.02
N PHE A 172 -15.25 25.43 38.07
CA PHE A 172 -14.10 26.06 37.43
C PHE A 172 -14.25 26.05 35.91
N ASN A 173 -13.70 27.07 35.24
CA ASN A 173 -13.78 27.25 33.78
C ASN A 173 -12.40 27.35 33.10
N ASN A 174 -11.32 27.08 33.85
CA ASN A 174 -9.95 27.04 33.37
C ASN A 174 -9.07 26.16 34.28
N THR A 175 -8.04 25.54 33.72
CA THR A 175 -7.13 24.64 34.45
C THR A 175 -6.23 25.37 35.47
N HIS A 176 -6.01 26.68 35.33
CA HIS A 176 -5.20 27.44 36.30
C HIS A 176 -5.90 27.54 37.66
N ASP A 177 -7.17 27.94 37.69
CA ASP A 177 -7.90 28.19 38.93
C ASP A 177 -8.16 26.91 39.72
N ILE A 178 -8.46 25.79 39.05
CA ILE A 178 -8.61 24.49 39.74
C ILE A 178 -7.28 24.02 40.35
N LEU A 179 -6.13 24.29 39.71
CA LEU A 179 -4.80 23.99 40.26
C LEU A 179 -4.43 24.88 41.45
N GLN A 180 -4.87 26.15 41.48
CA GLN A 180 -4.72 27.01 42.65
C GLN A 180 -5.63 26.57 43.80
N ALA A 181 -6.88 26.20 43.51
CA ALA A 181 -7.82 25.69 44.49
C ALA A 181 -7.36 24.34 45.07
N ALA A 182 -6.84 23.43 44.24
CA ALA A 182 -6.38 22.11 44.65
C ALA A 182 -5.24 22.17 45.69
N GLN A 183 -4.38 23.18 45.61
CA GLN A 183 -3.31 23.42 46.60
C GLN A 183 -3.84 23.80 48.00
N GLN A 184 -5.08 24.25 48.12
CA GLN A 184 -5.70 24.68 49.38
C GLN A 184 -6.57 23.58 50.02
N ILE A 185 -6.69 22.40 49.41
CA ILE A 185 -7.48 21.29 49.96
C ILE A 185 -6.80 20.75 51.22
N LYS A 186 -7.50 20.86 52.35
CA LYS A 186 -7.07 20.31 53.64
C LYS A 186 -7.57 18.88 53.81
N GLN A 187 -6.78 18.07 54.52
CA GLN A 187 -7.21 16.77 55.02
C GLN A 187 -8.40 16.97 55.97
N ARG A 188 -9.48 16.20 55.77
CA ARG A 188 -10.68 16.22 56.59
C ARG A 188 -10.41 15.67 57.99
N GLY A 189 -9.58 14.64 58.06
CA GLY A 189 -9.33 13.83 59.24
C GLY A 189 -10.44 12.82 59.50
N GLY A 190 -10.14 11.84 60.35
CA GLY A 190 -11.09 10.80 60.76
C GLY A 190 -10.39 9.61 61.41
N ASP A 191 -11.06 9.02 62.41
CA ASP A 191 -10.70 7.73 63.02
C ASP A 191 -11.14 6.53 62.17
N ARG A 192 -11.89 6.76 61.08
CA ARG A 192 -12.53 5.74 60.24
C ARG A 192 -12.39 6.07 58.76
N THR A 193 -12.63 5.04 57.95
CA THR A 193 -12.59 5.08 56.49
C THR A 193 -13.92 4.57 55.95
N MET A 194 -14.87 5.48 55.68
CA MET A 194 -16.24 5.18 55.23
C MET A 194 -16.33 5.23 53.68
N THR A 195 -15.76 4.22 53.01
CA THR A 195 -15.59 4.24 51.54
C THR A 195 -16.91 4.00 50.81
N ALA A 196 -17.79 3.14 51.33
CA ALA A 196 -19.07 2.89 50.69
C ALA A 196 -19.94 4.16 50.71
N LEU A 197 -19.99 4.86 51.84
CA LEU A 197 -20.65 6.16 51.98
C LEU A 197 -20.01 7.24 51.10
N GLY A 198 -18.68 7.25 50.94
CA GLY A 198 -17.96 8.16 50.05
C GLY A 198 -18.35 7.98 48.58
N ILE A 199 -18.38 6.74 48.09
CA ILE A 199 -18.80 6.37 46.73
C ILE A 199 -20.29 6.69 46.53
N ASP A 200 -21.15 6.33 47.47
CA ASP A 200 -22.59 6.56 47.37
C ASP A 200 -22.95 8.06 47.39
N THR A 201 -22.23 8.87 48.16
CA THR A 201 -22.36 10.34 48.14
C THR A 201 -21.92 10.92 46.79
N ALA A 202 -20.83 10.40 46.20
CA ALA A 202 -20.38 10.83 44.89
C ALA A 202 -21.40 10.47 43.78
N ARG A 203 -22.00 9.28 43.86
CA ARG A 203 -23.10 8.86 42.98
C ARG A 203 -24.36 9.75 43.14
N LYS A 204 -24.92 9.78 44.35
CA LYS A 204 -26.21 10.42 44.64
C LYS A 204 -26.19 11.95 44.64
N GLU A 205 -25.04 12.56 44.93
CA GLU A 205 -24.93 14.03 44.98
C GLU A 205 -23.95 14.62 43.95
N ALA A 206 -22.73 14.08 43.77
CA ALA A 206 -21.73 14.75 42.93
C ALA A 206 -22.09 14.68 41.45
N PHE A 207 -22.65 13.56 40.98
CA PHE A 207 -23.16 13.38 39.62
C PHE A 207 -24.60 13.91 39.41
N THR A 208 -24.97 15.01 40.07
CA THR A 208 -26.27 15.68 39.91
C THR A 208 -26.17 16.98 39.08
N PRO A 209 -27.22 17.35 38.30
CA PRO A 209 -27.27 18.64 37.62
C PRO A 209 -27.10 19.85 38.55
N GLU A 210 -27.58 19.74 39.79
CA GLU A 210 -27.46 20.74 40.85
C GLU A 210 -25.99 21.00 41.27
N ARG A 211 -25.10 20.02 41.08
CA ARG A 211 -23.63 20.16 41.24
C ARG A 211 -22.89 20.27 39.91
N GLY A 212 -23.61 20.47 38.80
CA GLY A 212 -23.06 20.76 37.48
C GLY A 212 -22.95 19.56 36.53
N ALA A 213 -23.32 18.35 36.95
CA ALA A 213 -23.23 17.16 36.10
C ALA A 213 -24.16 17.25 34.88
N ARG A 214 -23.68 16.75 33.74
CA ARG A 214 -24.30 16.97 32.44
C ARG A 214 -25.15 15.77 31.99
N PRO A 215 -26.39 15.99 31.50
CA PRO A 215 -27.26 14.89 31.08
C PRO A 215 -26.69 14.19 29.84
N GLY A 216 -26.63 12.86 29.86
CA GLY A 216 -26.11 12.04 28.76
C GLY A 216 -24.57 12.00 28.65
N VAL A 217 -23.85 12.61 29.58
CA VAL A 217 -22.38 12.63 29.63
C VAL A 217 -21.85 11.41 30.40
N ARG A 218 -20.69 10.87 29.99
CA ARG A 218 -20.06 9.72 30.67
C ARG A 218 -19.58 10.15 32.06
N LYS A 219 -20.07 9.45 33.10
CA LYS A 219 -19.66 9.61 34.50
C LYS A 219 -18.41 8.75 34.78
N VAL A 220 -17.33 9.36 35.27
CA VAL A 220 -16.07 8.68 35.66
C VAL A 220 -15.74 8.99 37.12
N MET A 221 -15.60 7.95 37.95
CA MET A 221 -15.23 8.09 39.37
C MET A 221 -13.80 7.59 39.60
N VAL A 222 -13.00 8.34 40.36
CA VAL A 222 -11.62 7.97 40.73
C VAL A 222 -11.51 7.88 42.25
N ILE A 223 -11.49 6.68 42.81
CA ILE A 223 -11.45 6.41 44.25
C ILE A 223 -10.00 6.21 44.71
N VAL A 224 -9.57 6.88 45.78
CA VAL A 224 -8.21 6.79 46.35
C VAL A 224 -8.27 6.54 47.85
N THR A 225 -7.62 5.48 48.36
CA THR A 225 -7.67 5.09 49.79
C THR A 225 -6.47 4.25 50.24
N ASP A 226 -6.15 4.27 51.54
CA ASP A 226 -5.09 3.46 52.17
C ASP A 226 -5.58 2.46 53.25
N GLY A 227 -6.90 2.33 53.42
CA GLY A 227 -7.52 1.57 54.51
C GLY A 227 -8.69 0.68 54.07
N GLU A 228 -8.87 -0.45 54.78
CA GLU A 228 -10.10 -1.25 54.68
C GLU A 228 -11.32 -0.47 55.18
N SER A 229 -12.43 -0.66 54.47
CA SER A 229 -13.62 0.13 54.62
C SER A 229 -14.44 -0.29 55.84
N HIS A 230 -14.75 0.68 56.70
CA HIS A 230 -15.48 0.48 57.95
C HIS A 230 -16.99 0.27 57.71
N ASP A 231 -17.47 0.59 56.50
CA ASP A 231 -18.82 0.35 55.99
C ASP A 231 -18.84 -0.64 54.81
N SER A 232 -17.82 -1.51 54.72
CA SER A 232 -17.68 -2.55 53.68
C SER A 232 -18.89 -3.47 53.50
N TYR A 233 -19.78 -3.58 54.49
CA TYR A 233 -21.04 -4.34 54.40
C TYR A 233 -22.10 -3.72 53.48
N ASN A 234 -21.98 -2.43 53.14
CA ASN A 234 -22.82 -1.75 52.14
C ASN A 234 -22.15 -1.65 50.76
N LEU A 235 -20.91 -2.12 50.62
CA LEU A 235 -20.07 -1.80 49.46
C LEU A 235 -20.59 -2.49 48.19
N ASP A 236 -20.99 -3.75 48.26
CA ASP A 236 -21.49 -4.50 47.09
C ASP A 236 -22.76 -3.84 46.50
N ASP A 237 -23.74 -3.49 47.34
CA ASP A 237 -24.97 -2.77 46.93
C ASP A 237 -24.65 -1.44 46.24
N VAL A 238 -23.74 -0.63 46.80
CA VAL A 238 -23.33 0.67 46.25
C VAL A 238 -22.57 0.52 44.92
N ILE A 239 -21.84 -0.59 44.73
CA ILE A 239 -21.13 -0.89 43.49
C ILE A 239 -22.08 -1.41 42.41
N GLU A 240 -23.09 -2.21 42.76
CA GLU A 240 -24.17 -2.61 41.83
C GLU A 240 -24.95 -1.38 41.34
N ASP A 241 -25.35 -0.49 42.25
CA ASP A 241 -26.00 0.79 41.91
C ASP A 241 -25.12 1.67 41.00
N CYS A 242 -23.80 1.68 41.20
CA CYS A 242 -22.87 2.41 40.31
C CYS A 242 -22.78 1.80 38.90
N GLU A 243 -22.84 0.48 38.75
CA GLU A 243 -22.88 -0.18 37.43
C GLU A 243 -24.25 0.06 36.74
N ASN A 244 -25.35 0.00 37.50
CA ASN A 244 -26.70 0.32 37.00
C ASN A 244 -26.83 1.77 36.50
N GLU A 245 -26.12 2.72 37.12
CA GLU A 245 -26.01 4.11 36.64
C GLU A 245 -24.93 4.34 35.56
N GLY A 246 -24.20 3.30 35.13
CA GLY A 246 -23.17 3.39 34.09
C GLY A 246 -21.92 4.19 34.50
N ILE A 247 -21.60 4.24 35.80
CA ILE A 247 -20.46 5.00 36.33
C ILE A 247 -19.18 4.16 36.22
N GLN A 248 -18.23 4.60 35.39
CA GLN A 248 -16.93 3.96 35.24
C GLN A 248 -16.05 4.27 36.45
N ARG A 249 -15.65 3.26 37.24
CA ARG A 249 -14.92 3.45 38.51
C ARG A 249 -13.47 2.98 38.40
N PHE A 250 -12.53 3.89 38.61
CA PHE A 250 -11.12 3.60 38.85
C PHE A 250 -10.83 3.58 40.35
N SER A 251 -10.03 2.64 40.84
CA SER A 251 -9.74 2.47 42.27
C SER A 251 -8.24 2.37 42.53
N ILE A 252 -7.74 3.17 43.46
CA ILE A 252 -6.31 3.32 43.76
C ILE A 252 -6.05 2.91 45.22
N ALA A 253 -5.37 1.77 45.40
CA ALA A 253 -4.99 1.24 46.70
C ALA A 253 -3.58 1.72 47.12
N VAL A 254 -3.50 2.47 48.21
CA VAL A 254 -2.25 3.02 48.76
C VAL A 254 -1.74 2.11 49.89
N LEU A 255 -0.54 1.53 49.76
CA LEU A 255 -0.03 0.54 50.72
C LEU A 255 0.84 1.12 51.85
N GLY A 256 0.94 2.45 51.95
CA GLY A 256 1.84 3.11 52.90
C GLY A 256 1.52 2.77 54.36
N SER A 257 0.27 2.90 54.80
CA SER A 257 -0.15 2.53 56.17
C SER A 257 0.08 1.05 56.50
N TYR A 258 -0.22 0.15 55.57
CA TYR A 258 0.00 -1.30 55.75
C TYR A 258 1.49 -1.65 55.87
N ARG A 259 2.36 -1.04 55.06
CA ARG A 259 3.82 -1.17 55.17
C ARG A 259 4.36 -0.56 56.46
N ARG A 260 3.91 0.65 56.83
CA ARG A 260 4.26 1.33 58.09
C ARG A 260 3.89 0.50 59.34
N THR A 261 2.95 -0.44 59.22
CA THR A 261 2.45 -1.27 60.35
C THR A 261 2.71 -2.77 60.21
N ASN A 262 3.46 -3.23 59.19
CA ASN A 262 3.72 -4.65 58.90
C ASN A 262 2.47 -5.55 58.85
N LYS A 263 1.36 -5.02 58.32
CA LYS A 263 0.09 -5.76 58.16
C LYS A 263 0.02 -6.49 56.82
N THR A 264 -0.69 -7.61 56.78
CA THR A 264 -1.09 -8.28 55.53
C THR A 264 -2.10 -7.43 54.77
N PHE A 265 -1.92 -7.28 53.47
CA PHE A 265 -2.73 -6.41 52.60
C PHE A 265 -3.66 -7.18 51.65
N ASP A 266 -3.70 -8.51 51.72
CA ASP A 266 -4.49 -9.36 50.80
C ASP A 266 -6.01 -9.15 50.92
N LYS A 267 -6.51 -8.73 52.09
CA LYS A 267 -7.93 -8.37 52.26
C LYS A 267 -8.22 -7.02 51.61
N PHE A 268 -7.51 -5.98 52.03
CA PHE A 268 -7.54 -4.64 51.44
C PHE A 268 -7.46 -4.66 49.90
N ILE A 269 -6.46 -5.35 49.33
CA ILE A 269 -6.28 -5.42 47.87
C ILE A 269 -7.43 -6.16 47.16
N LYS A 270 -8.13 -7.10 47.81
CA LYS A 270 -9.34 -7.73 47.24
C LYS A 270 -10.54 -6.79 47.29
N GLU A 271 -10.70 -6.07 48.39
CA GLU A 271 -11.77 -5.10 48.61
C GLU A 271 -11.69 -3.93 47.61
N ILE A 272 -10.52 -3.31 47.46
CA ILE A 272 -10.37 -2.22 46.47
C ILE A 272 -10.46 -2.75 45.03
N LYS A 273 -10.13 -4.02 44.76
CA LYS A 273 -10.35 -4.66 43.45
C LYS A 273 -11.83 -4.93 43.11
N SER A 274 -12.74 -5.02 44.08
CA SER A 274 -14.18 -5.15 43.79
C SER A 274 -14.83 -3.79 43.47
N ILE A 275 -14.26 -2.69 43.96
CA ILE A 275 -14.70 -1.32 43.64
C ILE A 275 -14.50 -0.99 42.15
N ALA A 276 -13.36 -1.39 41.58
CA ALA A 276 -13.00 -1.16 40.18
C ALA A 276 -14.01 -1.76 39.18
N SER A 277 -14.39 -0.98 38.16
CA SER A 277 -15.17 -1.49 37.03
C SER A 277 -14.40 -2.56 36.23
N LYS A 278 -15.13 -3.45 35.56
CA LYS A 278 -14.55 -4.50 34.71
C LYS A 278 -14.12 -3.90 33.36
N PRO A 279 -12.99 -4.33 32.75
CA PRO A 279 -11.98 -5.23 33.27
C PRO A 279 -11.15 -4.61 34.41
N THR A 280 -10.95 -5.36 35.50
CA THR A 280 -10.34 -4.85 36.75
C THR A 280 -8.88 -4.47 36.55
N GLU A 281 -8.12 -5.17 35.71
CA GLU A 281 -6.72 -4.89 35.38
C GLU A 281 -6.49 -3.50 34.73
N LYS A 282 -7.55 -2.87 34.20
CA LYS A 282 -7.51 -1.50 33.67
C LYS A 282 -7.96 -0.44 34.69
N HIS A 283 -8.84 -0.80 35.62
CA HIS A 283 -9.46 0.16 36.53
C HIS A 283 -8.86 0.14 37.94
N PHE A 284 -8.21 -0.95 38.33
CA PHE A 284 -7.47 -1.07 39.57
C PHE A 284 -6.00 -0.64 39.41
N PHE A 285 -5.54 0.19 40.34
CA PHE A 285 -4.13 0.53 40.55
C PHE A 285 -3.75 0.29 42.01
N ASN A 286 -2.48 -0.04 42.27
CA ASN A 286 -1.90 -0.01 43.60
C ASN A 286 -0.54 0.67 43.61
N VAL A 287 -0.24 1.37 44.70
CA VAL A 287 1.03 2.06 44.92
C VAL A 287 1.67 1.62 46.23
N SER A 288 3.00 1.69 46.31
CA SER A 288 3.75 1.26 47.49
C SER A 288 3.49 2.08 48.74
N ASP A 289 3.18 3.37 48.54
CA ASP A 289 3.10 4.42 49.53
C ASP A 289 2.45 5.66 48.91
N GLU A 290 2.21 6.68 49.73
CA GLU A 290 1.54 7.92 49.37
C GLU A 290 2.35 8.73 48.34
N VAL A 291 3.68 8.70 48.39
CA VAL A 291 4.56 9.44 47.48
C VAL A 291 4.53 8.84 46.07
N ALA A 292 4.44 7.51 45.97
CA ALA A 292 4.34 6.79 44.71
C ALA A 292 3.06 7.09 43.90
N LEU A 293 2.02 7.73 44.49
CA LEU A 293 0.84 8.18 43.73
C LEU A 293 1.19 9.00 42.48
N VAL A 294 2.21 9.85 42.54
CA VAL A 294 2.64 10.73 41.42
C VAL A 294 3.13 9.92 40.20
N THR A 295 3.55 8.67 40.40
CA THR A 295 4.06 7.77 39.34
C THR A 295 2.96 7.13 38.51
N ILE A 296 1.76 6.91 39.06
CA ILE A 296 0.64 6.32 38.32
C ILE A 296 -0.20 7.35 37.56
N VAL A 297 0.00 8.65 37.79
CA VAL A 297 -0.80 9.73 37.18
C VAL A 297 -0.85 9.64 35.67
N ASP A 298 0.28 9.34 35.02
CA ASP A 298 0.35 9.32 33.56
C ASP A 298 -0.43 8.12 33.00
N ALA A 299 -0.22 6.93 33.58
CA ALA A 299 -0.97 5.72 33.22
C ALA A 299 -2.46 5.77 33.60
N LEU A 300 -2.83 6.53 34.63
CA LEU A 300 -4.22 6.78 35.01
C LEU A 300 -4.88 7.76 34.03
N GLY A 301 -4.19 8.85 33.67
CA GLY A 301 -4.62 9.82 32.67
C GLY A 301 -4.90 9.14 31.34
N GLU A 302 -3.93 8.41 30.78
CA GLU A 302 -4.09 7.62 29.55
C GLU A 302 -5.33 6.73 29.58
N ARG A 303 -5.61 6.03 30.70
CA ARG A 303 -6.80 5.16 30.81
C ARG A 303 -8.12 5.92 30.98
N ILE A 304 -8.10 7.12 31.55
CA ILE A 304 -9.29 7.99 31.65
C ILE A 304 -9.57 8.65 30.29
N PHE A 305 -8.57 9.22 29.64
CA PHE A 305 -8.71 9.87 28.33
C PHE A 305 -9.00 8.85 27.21
N ALA A 306 -8.58 7.58 27.34
CA ALA A 306 -9.03 6.51 26.45
C ALA A 306 -10.56 6.27 26.46
N LEU A 307 -11.30 6.79 27.46
CA LEU A 307 -12.77 6.79 27.46
C LEU A 307 -13.37 7.86 26.53
N GLU A 308 -12.59 8.86 26.12
CA GLU A 308 -12.96 9.84 25.08
C GLU A 308 -13.01 9.17 23.69
N ALA A 309 -12.14 8.20 23.42
CA ALA A 309 -12.18 7.42 22.19
C ALA A 309 -13.43 6.50 22.09
N LEU A 310 -14.15 6.29 23.20
CA LEU A 310 -15.37 5.48 23.24
C LEU A 310 -16.61 6.34 22.98
N CYS A 311 -16.82 6.76 21.72
CA CYS A 311 -18.10 7.28 21.28
C CYS A 311 -19.23 6.27 21.57
N THR A 312 -20.35 6.76 22.11
CA THR A 312 -21.52 5.94 22.44
C THR A 312 -22.24 5.47 21.17
N SER A 313 -22.72 4.23 21.19
CA SER A 313 -23.57 3.68 20.15
C SER A 313 -25.04 3.94 20.46
N GLU A 314 -25.78 4.58 19.55
CA GLU A 314 -27.17 4.22 19.27
C GLU A 314 -27.67 4.80 17.93
N THR A 315 -28.58 4.10 17.27
CA THR A 315 -29.25 4.51 16.01
C THR A 315 -28.37 4.76 14.77
N GLY A 316 -27.38 3.91 14.53
CA GLY A 316 -26.68 3.78 13.24
C GLY A 316 -26.08 2.38 13.03
N PRO A 317 -25.77 1.96 11.78
CA PRO A 317 -25.09 0.69 11.55
C PRO A 317 -23.73 0.68 12.26
N GLN A 318 -23.47 -0.38 13.05
CA GLN A 318 -22.36 -0.43 14.01
C GLN A 318 -20.99 -0.44 13.33
N ARG A 319 -20.40 0.75 13.10
CA ARG A 319 -19.05 0.93 12.54
C ARG A 319 -17.97 0.93 13.65
N VAL A 320 -17.25 -0.19 13.76
CA VAL A 320 -15.93 -0.35 14.40
C VAL A 320 -15.83 0.09 15.87
N THR A 321 -16.13 -0.85 16.78
CA THR A 321 -15.72 -0.83 18.20
C THR A 321 -15.57 -2.25 18.77
N THR A 322 -14.36 -2.69 19.11
CA THR A 322 -14.13 -3.76 20.11
C THR A 322 -12.75 -3.67 20.76
N ARG A 323 -12.73 -3.65 22.10
CA ARG A 323 -11.71 -4.25 22.97
C ARG A 323 -10.23 -3.94 22.69
N ALA A 324 -9.76 -2.79 23.18
CA ALA A 324 -8.32 -2.61 23.43
C ALA A 324 -7.77 -3.72 24.34
N GLY A 325 -6.54 -4.18 24.09
CA GLY A 325 -5.79 -5.13 24.89
C GLY A 325 -4.32 -4.71 25.01
N ASP A 326 -3.68 -5.08 26.12
CA ASP A 326 -2.29 -4.80 26.50
C ASP A 326 -1.77 -3.34 26.54
N GLY A 327 -0.72 -3.17 27.34
CA GLY A 327 -0.08 -1.88 27.64
C GLY A 327 1.19 -1.66 26.83
N THR A 328 1.03 -1.33 25.55
CA THR A 328 2.08 -0.67 24.73
C THR A 328 1.46 0.54 24.03
N ILE A 329 2.28 1.48 23.55
CA ILE A 329 1.77 2.58 22.71
C ILE A 329 1.44 1.99 21.34
N LEU A 330 0.17 1.65 21.15
CA LEU A 330 -0.35 1.02 19.95
C LEU A 330 -1.21 2.02 19.17
N THR A 331 -0.77 2.40 17.96
CA THR A 331 -1.51 3.30 17.07
C THR A 331 -2.66 2.55 16.40
N ASN A 332 -3.76 2.45 17.11
CA ASN A 332 -4.96 1.71 16.70
C ASN A 332 -5.81 2.49 15.69
N ASP A 333 -5.22 2.80 14.53
CA ASP A 333 -5.82 3.62 13.47
C ASP A 333 -5.91 2.90 12.11
N VAL A 334 -6.92 3.26 11.33
CA VAL A 334 -7.07 2.87 9.93
C VAL A 334 -6.07 3.65 9.08
N ALA A 335 -4.88 3.08 8.88
CA ALA A 335 -3.92 3.57 7.90
C ALA A 335 -4.36 3.21 6.47
N ILE A 336 -4.75 4.22 5.67
CA ILE A 336 -5.12 4.00 4.27
C ILE A 336 -3.89 3.64 3.42
N VAL A 337 -3.95 2.48 2.77
CA VAL A 337 -2.90 1.89 1.93
C VAL A 337 -3.51 1.29 0.66
N THR A 338 -3.00 1.69 -0.51
CA THR A 338 -3.31 1.09 -1.81
C THR A 338 -2.08 1.27 -2.71
N HIS A 339 -1.43 0.18 -3.14
CA HIS A 339 -0.11 0.21 -3.80
C HIS A 339 1.06 0.83 -2.99
N TRP A 340 2.29 0.56 -3.46
CA TRP A 340 3.57 1.07 -2.93
C TRP A 340 4.10 0.51 -1.59
N ALA A 341 4.13 -0.81 -1.46
CA ALA A 341 4.82 -1.55 -0.40
C ALA A 341 6.28 -1.11 -0.11
N GLY A 342 7.07 -0.88 -1.17
CA GLY A 342 8.53 -1.03 -1.12
C GLY A 342 9.31 -0.01 -0.28
N TYR A 343 8.70 1.10 0.11
CA TYR A 343 9.44 2.23 0.68
C TYR A 343 9.74 2.12 2.18
N PHE A 344 8.98 1.29 2.93
CA PHE A 344 9.01 1.39 4.39
C PHE A 344 10.27 0.86 5.06
N GLU A 345 10.82 -0.26 4.57
CA GLU A 345 11.98 -0.90 5.22
C GLU A 345 13.33 -0.45 4.64
N GLN A 346 13.35 0.20 3.46
CA GLN A 346 14.60 0.63 2.83
C GLN A 346 15.31 1.76 3.59
N LEU A 347 14.57 2.55 4.37
CA LEU A 347 15.13 3.62 5.21
C LEU A 347 16.08 3.11 6.31
N PHE A 348 16.09 1.81 6.61
CA PHE A 348 16.85 1.21 7.73
C PHE A 348 18.16 0.53 7.33
N LYS A 349 18.51 0.50 6.03
CA LYS A 349 19.78 -0.11 5.55
C LYS A 349 20.90 0.92 5.28
N VAL A 350 20.72 2.21 5.61
CA VAL A 350 21.63 3.30 5.18
C VAL A 350 22.69 3.71 6.22
N ASP A 351 22.52 3.39 7.52
CA ASP A 351 23.52 3.69 8.56
C ASP A 351 23.72 2.50 9.53
N PRO A 352 24.95 1.93 9.63
CA PRO A 352 25.26 0.83 10.55
C PRO A 352 25.18 1.14 12.06
N LEU A 353 25.07 2.41 12.47
CA LEU A 353 25.14 2.83 13.88
C LEU A 353 23.78 3.05 14.57
N ALA A 354 22.69 3.19 13.81
CA ALA A 354 21.36 3.51 14.35
C ALA A 354 20.56 2.26 14.76
N ARG A 355 20.79 1.75 15.98
CA ARG A 355 19.99 0.63 16.53
C ARG A 355 18.70 1.10 17.22
N MET A 356 17.57 0.61 16.69
CA MET A 356 16.41 0.15 17.47
C MET A 356 15.52 1.22 18.15
N LEU A 357 14.96 2.14 17.37
CA LEU A 357 13.71 2.88 17.65
C LEU A 357 13.12 3.46 16.33
N ASP A 358 11.86 3.91 16.39
CA ASP A 358 11.12 4.75 15.41
C ASP A 358 10.83 4.22 13.98
N ILE A 359 9.83 3.31 13.89
CA ILE A 359 9.10 2.85 12.68
C ILE A 359 7.68 2.45 13.14
N PHE A 360 6.52 2.63 12.48
CA PHE A 360 6.14 2.67 11.05
C PHE A 360 4.98 3.68 10.77
N GLY A 361 4.61 3.90 9.50
CA GLY A 361 3.38 4.62 9.14
C GLY A 361 3.04 4.82 7.64
N SER A 362 2.11 4.00 7.12
CA SER A 362 0.98 4.29 6.17
C SER A 362 1.29 4.76 4.69
N MET A 363 0.41 4.50 3.65
CA MET A 363 0.38 5.08 2.24
C MET A 363 -0.52 4.38 1.13
N VAL A 364 -1.53 4.85 0.31
CA VAL A 364 -2.48 6.02 0.04
C VAL A 364 -3.86 5.55 -0.69
N LEU A 365 -4.68 6.28 -1.55
CA LEU A 365 -6.16 6.10 -1.96
C LEU A 365 -6.57 6.41 -3.46
N GLU A 366 -7.82 6.09 -3.99
CA GLU A 366 -8.51 6.89 -5.08
C GLU A 366 -10.06 6.91 -5.47
N ALA A 367 -10.62 8.14 -5.64
CA ALA A 367 -11.57 8.69 -6.70
C ALA A 367 -13.13 8.58 -6.64
N ASP A 368 -13.85 9.28 -7.57
CA ASP A 368 -15.26 9.03 -7.94
C ASP A 368 -15.71 9.70 -9.30
N PRO A 369 -16.69 9.13 -10.05
CA PRO A 369 -17.03 9.43 -11.47
C PRO A 369 -18.14 10.52 -11.62
N PRO A 370 -18.83 10.76 -12.78
CA PRO A 370 -18.74 10.20 -14.15
C PRO A 370 -18.57 11.30 -15.26
N ILE A 371 -18.72 11.18 -16.60
CA ILE A 371 -19.15 10.22 -17.67
C ILE A 371 -18.51 10.73 -19.02
N SER A 372 -18.43 10.07 -20.20
CA SER A 372 -18.59 8.68 -20.68
C SER A 372 -18.28 8.57 -22.21
N CYS A 373 -17.49 7.58 -22.65
CA CYS A 373 -17.51 6.92 -23.99
C CYS A 373 -16.45 5.79 -23.99
N GLU A 374 -16.83 4.55 -24.30
CA GLU A 374 -16.00 3.33 -24.10
C GLU A 374 -14.82 3.23 -25.10
N PRO A 375 -13.63 2.78 -24.66
CA PRO A 375 -13.32 1.33 -24.58
C PRO A 375 -12.57 0.95 -23.24
N PRO A 376 -12.01 -0.27 -23.04
CA PRO A 376 -12.02 -0.93 -21.71
C PRO A 376 -10.99 -0.44 -20.66
N ASN A 377 -11.29 -0.78 -19.40
CA ASN A 377 -10.62 -0.34 -18.18
C ASN A 377 -9.34 -1.13 -17.83
N LEU A 378 -8.39 -0.45 -17.17
CA LEU A 378 -7.36 -1.03 -16.32
C LEU A 378 -7.26 -0.20 -15.03
N THR A 379 -7.10 -0.85 -13.88
CA THR A 379 -7.29 -0.31 -12.51
C THR A 379 -8.73 0.14 -12.22
N GLU A 380 -9.38 -0.55 -11.27
CA GLU A 380 -10.85 -0.50 -11.12
C GLU A 380 -11.33 0.51 -10.07
N ILE A 381 -12.02 1.55 -10.55
CA ILE A 381 -13.29 1.93 -9.91
C ILE A 381 -14.30 0.84 -10.27
N ALA A 382 -14.50 -0.12 -9.37
CA ALA A 382 -15.32 -1.31 -9.61
C ALA A 382 -16.82 -1.00 -9.53
N GLN A 383 -17.38 -0.48 -10.63
CA GLN A 383 -18.78 -0.04 -10.76
C GLN A 383 -19.17 1.00 -9.68
N GLU A 384 -18.66 2.23 -9.84
CA GLU A 384 -18.92 3.38 -8.94
C GLU A 384 -18.43 3.16 -7.49
N ARG A 385 -17.34 2.39 -7.31
CA ARG A 385 -16.75 2.08 -6.01
C ARG A 385 -15.24 2.15 -5.96
N VAL A 386 -14.76 2.73 -4.87
CA VAL A 386 -13.34 2.74 -4.47
C VAL A 386 -13.08 1.61 -3.48
N MET A 387 -11.89 1.01 -3.54
CA MET A 387 -11.34 0.21 -2.45
C MET A 387 -10.15 0.90 -1.79
N LEU A 388 -10.08 0.77 -0.47
CA LEU A 388 -9.03 1.30 0.37
C LEU A 388 -8.55 0.26 1.36
N GLY A 389 -7.31 -0.17 1.22
CA GLY A 389 -6.68 -0.98 2.24
C GLY A 389 -6.51 -0.22 3.55
N ALA A 390 -6.70 -0.89 4.69
CA ALA A 390 -6.81 -0.27 6.00
C ALA A 390 -5.95 -1.03 7.03
N VAL A 391 -4.63 -0.96 6.86
CA VAL A 391 -3.66 -1.93 7.41
C VAL A 391 -3.58 -1.94 8.93
N GLY A 392 -3.64 -0.77 9.58
CA GLY A 392 -3.55 -0.65 11.04
C GLY A 392 -4.83 -1.04 11.79
N ALA A 393 -5.94 -1.28 11.08
CA ALA A 393 -7.22 -1.62 11.71
C ALA A 393 -7.13 -2.91 12.54
N TYR A 394 -7.85 -2.93 13.67
CA TYR A 394 -7.97 -4.11 14.53
C TYR A 394 -6.62 -4.71 14.95
N ASP A 395 -5.79 -3.92 15.64
CA ASP A 395 -4.47 -4.33 16.12
C ASP A 395 -3.59 -4.89 14.98
N TRP A 396 -3.52 -4.12 13.88
CA TRP A 396 -2.83 -4.44 12.62
C TRP A 396 -3.28 -5.75 11.92
N ASN A 397 -4.41 -6.37 12.31
CA ASN A 397 -4.98 -7.45 11.51
C ASN A 397 -5.36 -6.92 10.11
N GLY A 398 -5.88 -5.70 10.04
CA GLY A 398 -6.20 -4.97 8.82
C GLY A 398 -7.64 -5.18 8.32
N THR A 399 -8.05 -4.38 7.33
CA THR A 399 -9.34 -4.52 6.64
C THR A 399 -9.30 -3.80 5.28
N VAL A 400 -10.43 -3.74 4.57
CA VAL A 400 -10.60 -2.92 3.35
C VAL A 400 -11.85 -2.05 3.51
N VAL A 401 -11.70 -0.73 3.47
CA VAL A 401 -12.80 0.24 3.39
C VAL A 401 -13.21 0.34 1.92
N MET A 402 -14.49 0.12 1.61
CA MET A 402 -15.03 0.48 0.29
C MET A 402 -15.84 1.76 0.37
N GLN A 403 -15.65 2.67 -0.60
CA GLN A 403 -16.46 3.87 -0.75
C GLN A 403 -17.46 3.67 -1.90
N ASN A 404 -18.69 4.16 -1.72
CA ASN A 404 -19.78 4.11 -2.68
C ASN A 404 -20.49 5.48 -2.65
N GLY A 405 -20.03 6.45 -3.44
CA GLY A 405 -20.42 7.85 -3.27
C GLY A 405 -19.89 8.44 -1.96
N ASN A 406 -20.79 8.96 -1.11
CA ASN A 406 -20.43 9.48 0.22
C ASN A 406 -20.43 8.41 1.33
N ASP A 407 -20.86 7.17 1.05
CA ASP A 407 -20.99 6.12 2.06
C ASP A 407 -19.80 5.15 2.09
N PHE A 408 -19.43 4.71 3.29
CA PHE A 408 -18.30 3.83 3.55
C PHE A 408 -18.75 2.48 4.12
N ILE A 409 -18.37 1.40 3.45
CA ILE A 409 -18.55 0.02 3.91
C ILE A 409 -17.23 -0.43 4.52
N ILE A 410 -17.24 -0.71 5.82
CA ILE A 410 -16.04 -1.15 6.57
C ILE A 410 -16.33 -2.53 7.18
N PRO A 411 -15.74 -3.62 6.66
CA PRO A 411 -15.89 -4.95 7.24
C PRO A 411 -15.35 -5.02 8.66
N ASN A 412 -16.09 -5.72 9.52
CA ASN A 412 -15.69 -6.00 10.90
C ASN A 412 -14.47 -6.93 10.94
N ASN A 413 -13.71 -6.95 12.05
CA ASN A 413 -12.48 -7.75 12.21
C ASN A 413 -12.66 -9.22 11.79
N SER A 414 -13.80 -9.82 12.15
CA SER A 414 -14.13 -11.21 11.83
C SER A 414 -14.51 -11.49 10.37
N ALA A 415 -14.62 -10.48 9.49
CA ALA A 415 -15.09 -10.66 8.11
C ALA A 415 -14.05 -11.40 7.23
N PHE A 416 -12.77 -11.20 7.49
CA PHE A 416 -11.66 -11.88 6.80
C PHE A 416 -11.27 -13.22 7.47
N ASN A 417 -11.89 -13.57 8.60
CA ASN A 417 -11.57 -14.79 9.34
C ASN A 417 -12.21 -16.02 8.67
N THR A 418 -11.36 -16.86 8.09
CA THR A 418 -11.72 -18.25 7.75
C THR A 418 -12.06 -19.06 9.01
N PRO A 419 -12.98 -20.05 8.93
CA PRO A 419 -13.49 -20.77 10.10
C PRO A 419 -12.39 -21.47 10.92
N PRO A 420 -12.59 -21.62 12.24
CA PRO A 420 -11.47 -21.61 13.19
C PRO A 420 -10.69 -22.94 13.28
N MET A 421 -9.44 -22.91 12.84
CA MET A 421 -8.41 -23.85 13.32
C MET A 421 -7.62 -23.21 14.48
N GLY A 422 -8.01 -23.53 15.72
CA GLY A 422 -7.11 -23.58 16.87
C GLY A 422 -6.44 -22.29 17.36
N THR A 423 -7.20 -21.47 18.09
CA THR A 423 -6.73 -20.73 19.30
C THR A 423 -5.52 -19.77 19.18
N TYR A 424 -5.12 -19.37 17.98
CA TYR A 424 -4.15 -18.28 17.79
C TYR A 424 -4.69 -17.29 16.74
N ASP A 425 -5.27 -16.18 17.21
CA ASP A 425 -5.63 -15.06 16.35
C ASP A 425 -4.34 -14.43 15.78
N ALA A 426 -4.28 -14.28 14.46
CA ALA A 426 -3.09 -13.79 13.75
C ALA A 426 -2.97 -12.25 13.83
N LEU A 427 -2.61 -11.75 15.01
CA LEU A 427 -2.26 -10.34 15.23
C LEU A 427 -1.24 -9.84 14.20
N ALA A 428 -1.36 -8.58 13.79
CA ALA A 428 -0.49 -7.95 12.77
C ALA A 428 -0.46 -8.64 11.38
N GLY A 429 -1.58 -9.20 10.91
CA GLY A 429 -1.71 -9.79 9.58
C GLY A 429 -1.55 -8.85 8.38
N TYR A 430 -1.77 -7.53 8.57
CA TYR A 430 -1.69 -6.47 7.56
C TYR A 430 -2.66 -6.67 6.37
N ILE A 431 -3.91 -7.07 6.61
CA ILE A 431 -4.94 -7.18 5.56
C ILE A 431 -5.25 -5.80 4.94
N GLY A 432 -5.35 -5.76 3.62
CA GLY A 432 -5.50 -4.52 2.87
C GLY A 432 -4.16 -3.77 2.75
N TYR A 433 -3.04 -4.48 2.67
CA TYR A 433 -1.74 -3.84 2.41
C TYR A 433 -1.52 -3.58 0.92
N ASP A 434 -2.16 -4.35 0.06
CA ASP A 434 -2.47 -3.96 -1.31
C ASP A 434 -3.89 -4.45 -1.64
N VAL A 435 -4.59 -3.77 -2.53
CA VAL A 435 -5.97 -4.11 -2.91
C VAL A 435 -6.14 -4.01 -4.41
N HIS A 436 -6.91 -4.93 -4.97
CA HIS A 436 -7.16 -5.03 -6.40
C HIS A 436 -8.50 -5.72 -6.62
N SER A 437 -9.04 -5.69 -7.83
CA SER A 437 -10.22 -6.47 -8.20
C SER A 437 -10.07 -7.08 -9.58
N ALA A 438 -10.94 -8.03 -9.91
CA ALA A 438 -10.94 -8.78 -11.15
C ALA A 438 -12.37 -8.84 -11.69
N SER A 439 -12.56 -8.34 -12.91
CA SER A 439 -13.82 -8.49 -13.64
C SER A 439 -13.95 -9.91 -14.20
N VAL A 440 -15.06 -10.58 -13.91
CA VAL A 440 -15.36 -11.96 -14.32
C VAL A 440 -16.79 -12.06 -14.87
N ALA A 441 -17.11 -13.15 -15.59
CA ALA A 441 -18.42 -13.32 -16.21
C ALA A 441 -19.62 -13.24 -15.24
N ASP A 442 -19.42 -13.57 -13.96
CA ASP A 442 -20.44 -13.51 -12.90
C ASP A 442 -20.41 -12.21 -12.05
N GLY A 443 -19.63 -11.19 -12.45
CA GLY A 443 -19.52 -9.89 -11.75
C GLY A 443 -18.07 -9.49 -11.41
N VAL A 444 -17.85 -8.80 -10.30
CA VAL A 444 -16.51 -8.39 -9.85
C VAL A 444 -16.07 -9.21 -8.63
N LEU A 445 -14.84 -9.72 -8.67
CA LEU A 445 -14.13 -10.27 -7.51
C LEU A 445 -13.24 -9.19 -6.90
N TYR A 446 -13.24 -9.07 -5.58
CA TYR A 446 -12.36 -8.18 -4.83
C TYR A 446 -11.20 -8.98 -4.22
N ILE A 447 -10.02 -8.38 -4.13
CA ILE A 447 -8.76 -9.04 -3.77
C ILE A 447 -8.02 -8.17 -2.75
N ALA A 448 -7.62 -8.77 -1.61
CA ALA A 448 -6.88 -8.08 -0.56
C ALA A 448 -5.60 -8.85 -0.18
N GLY A 449 -4.48 -8.14 -0.13
CA GLY A 449 -3.18 -8.62 0.31
C GLY A 449 -2.99 -8.50 1.81
N ALA A 450 -2.32 -9.48 2.40
CA ALA A 450 -2.03 -9.60 3.84
C ALA A 450 -0.61 -10.18 4.08
N PRO A 451 0.45 -9.45 3.72
CA PRO A 451 1.80 -10.01 3.58
C PRO A 451 2.51 -10.38 4.90
N ARG A 452 1.94 -10.00 6.05
CA ARG A 452 2.42 -10.42 7.37
C ARG A 452 1.63 -11.56 8.00
N TYR A 453 0.51 -11.97 7.39
CA TYR A 453 -0.32 -13.07 7.90
C TYR A 453 0.51 -14.34 8.13
N ASN A 454 0.49 -14.86 9.35
CA ASN A 454 1.28 -16.01 9.80
C ASN A 454 2.80 -15.92 9.46
N HIS A 455 3.34 -14.69 9.35
CA HIS A 455 4.70 -14.38 8.90
C HIS A 455 5.09 -14.86 7.49
N THR A 456 4.21 -15.55 6.75
CA THR A 456 4.45 -16.04 5.38
C THR A 456 3.75 -15.21 4.32
N GLY A 457 2.65 -14.53 4.68
CA GLY A 457 1.81 -13.74 3.79
C GLY A 457 0.59 -14.51 3.27
N ARG A 458 -0.43 -13.76 2.84
CA ARG A 458 -1.71 -14.30 2.36
C ARG A 458 -2.37 -13.32 1.39
N VAL A 459 -3.20 -13.85 0.50
CA VAL A 459 -4.11 -13.09 -0.37
C VAL A 459 -5.51 -13.68 -0.26
N ILE A 460 -6.52 -12.83 -0.18
CA ILE A 460 -7.93 -13.20 0.01
C ILE A 460 -8.73 -12.67 -1.17
N VAL A 461 -9.42 -13.56 -1.88
CA VAL A 461 -10.34 -13.22 -2.98
C VAL A 461 -11.78 -13.37 -2.48
N TYR A 462 -12.61 -12.37 -2.68
CA TYR A 462 -13.95 -12.26 -2.10
C TYR A 462 -14.94 -11.54 -3.02
N THR A 463 -16.20 -11.48 -2.59
CA THR A 463 -17.32 -10.79 -3.26
C THR A 463 -18.15 -10.04 -2.23
N MET A 464 -18.76 -8.92 -2.61
CA MET A 464 -19.53 -8.06 -1.71
C MET A 464 -21.00 -7.96 -2.16
N ASN A 465 -21.90 -8.59 -1.40
CA ASN A 465 -23.34 -8.53 -1.64
C ASN A 465 -23.97 -7.49 -0.69
N GLY A 466 -23.89 -6.21 -1.09
CA GLY A 466 -24.07 -5.09 -0.16
C GLY A 466 -22.98 -5.12 0.90
N ASP A 467 -23.33 -4.90 2.16
CA ASP A 467 -22.39 -4.96 3.30
C ASP A 467 -21.84 -6.38 3.59
N LYS A 468 -22.38 -7.43 2.95
CA LYS A 468 -22.01 -8.82 3.23
C LYS A 468 -20.88 -9.31 2.33
N MET A 469 -19.69 -9.32 2.92
CA MET A 469 -18.51 -9.99 2.39
C MET A 469 -18.69 -11.51 2.33
N ASN A 470 -18.31 -12.13 1.21
CA ASN A 470 -18.24 -13.58 1.02
C ASN A 470 -16.87 -13.94 0.44
N ILE A 471 -15.99 -14.58 1.23
CA ILE A 471 -14.70 -15.09 0.77
C ILE A 471 -14.94 -16.20 -0.27
N LYS A 472 -14.33 -16.06 -1.45
CA LYS A 472 -14.34 -17.05 -2.53
C LYS A 472 -13.13 -17.96 -2.47
N GLN A 473 -11.95 -17.40 -2.22
CA GLN A 473 -10.68 -18.12 -2.16
C GLN A 473 -9.72 -17.48 -1.17
N THR A 474 -8.80 -18.30 -0.63
CA THR A 474 -7.64 -17.86 0.13
C THR A 474 -6.41 -18.51 -0.49
N ILE A 475 -5.34 -17.73 -0.62
CA ILE A 475 -4.05 -18.12 -1.17
C ILE A 475 -3.01 -17.76 -0.11
N ASN A 476 -2.25 -18.73 0.39
CA ASN A 476 -1.24 -18.51 1.44
C ASN A 476 0.16 -18.55 0.83
N GLY A 477 1.07 -17.71 1.33
CA GLY A 477 2.49 -17.77 1.00
C GLY A 477 3.16 -18.98 1.66
N GLU A 478 4.13 -19.56 0.96
CA GLU A 478 4.81 -20.79 1.39
C GLU A 478 6.03 -20.53 2.30
N GLN A 479 6.71 -19.39 2.12
CA GLN A 479 7.99 -19.09 2.79
C GLN A 479 7.84 -17.94 3.79
N ILE A 480 8.36 -18.15 5.01
CA ILE A 480 8.38 -17.13 6.07
C ILE A 480 9.25 -15.93 5.66
N GLY A 481 8.79 -14.72 5.95
CA GLY A 481 9.47 -13.47 5.58
C GLY A 481 9.34 -13.08 4.11
N SER A 482 8.77 -13.92 3.23
CA SER A 482 8.70 -13.65 1.78
C SER A 482 7.83 -12.46 1.37
N TYR A 483 6.97 -12.00 2.28
CA TYR A 483 6.06 -10.86 2.09
C TYR A 483 5.02 -11.11 0.98
N PHE A 484 4.58 -12.37 0.82
CA PHE A 484 3.63 -12.80 -0.19
C PHE A 484 2.28 -12.07 -0.09
N GLY A 485 1.85 -11.45 -1.19
CA GLY A 485 0.63 -10.65 -1.21
C GLY A 485 0.85 -9.17 -0.88
N SER A 486 2.08 -8.66 -0.98
CA SER A 486 2.38 -7.23 -0.79
C SER A 486 2.24 -6.38 -2.05
N VAL A 487 2.14 -7.02 -3.22
CA VAL A 487 1.88 -6.39 -4.52
C VAL A 487 0.92 -7.28 -5.27
N LEU A 488 -0.18 -6.70 -5.77
CA LEU A 488 -1.23 -7.39 -6.51
C LEU A 488 -1.50 -6.64 -7.82
N THR A 489 -1.62 -7.36 -8.92
CA THR A 489 -2.22 -6.80 -10.14
C THR A 489 -2.97 -7.85 -10.93
N THR A 490 -3.98 -7.44 -11.66
CA THR A 490 -4.74 -8.31 -12.56
C THR A 490 -4.52 -7.90 -14.01
N VAL A 491 -4.59 -8.87 -14.91
CA VAL A 491 -4.42 -8.64 -16.34
C VAL A 491 -5.50 -9.42 -17.09
N ASP A 492 -6.30 -8.70 -17.86
CA ASP A 492 -6.93 -9.24 -19.06
C ASP A 492 -5.86 -9.26 -20.16
N VAL A 493 -5.39 -10.44 -20.54
CA VAL A 493 -4.27 -10.60 -21.49
C VAL A 493 -4.77 -10.58 -22.93
N ASN A 494 -6.00 -11.03 -23.15
CA ASN A 494 -6.59 -11.22 -24.47
C ASN A 494 -7.60 -10.12 -24.89
N ASN A 495 -7.88 -9.18 -23.98
CA ASN A 495 -8.76 -8.03 -24.15
C ASN A 495 -10.24 -8.43 -24.41
N ASP A 496 -10.74 -9.49 -23.74
CA ASP A 496 -12.15 -9.91 -23.74
C ASP A 496 -12.99 -9.29 -22.60
N SER A 497 -12.42 -8.31 -21.88
CA SER A 497 -12.99 -7.64 -20.69
C SER A 497 -13.17 -8.55 -19.48
N ILE A 498 -12.46 -9.70 -19.45
CA ILE A 498 -12.42 -10.64 -18.34
C ILE A 498 -10.96 -10.78 -17.88
N THR A 499 -10.73 -10.72 -16.57
CA THR A 499 -9.41 -10.97 -15.99
C THR A 499 -8.97 -12.42 -16.24
N ASP A 500 -7.91 -12.60 -17.02
CA ASP A 500 -7.28 -13.91 -17.27
C ASP A 500 -6.38 -14.36 -16.11
N ILE A 501 -5.61 -13.41 -15.55
CA ILE A 501 -4.57 -13.70 -14.56
C ILE A 501 -4.54 -12.71 -13.40
N LEU A 502 -4.19 -13.24 -12.22
CA LEU A 502 -3.79 -12.49 -11.04
C LEU A 502 -2.28 -12.70 -10.83
N LEU A 503 -1.53 -11.63 -10.71
CA LEU A 503 -0.10 -11.64 -10.37
C LEU A 503 0.08 -11.25 -8.90
N ILE A 504 0.81 -12.08 -8.15
CA ILE A 504 1.05 -11.86 -6.71
C ILE A 504 2.55 -11.76 -6.44
N GLY A 505 2.98 -10.61 -5.93
CA GLY A 505 4.35 -10.36 -5.51
C GLY A 505 4.65 -10.89 -4.10
N ALA A 506 5.85 -11.44 -3.95
CA ALA A 506 6.51 -11.81 -2.69
C ALA A 506 7.97 -11.29 -2.73
N PRO A 507 8.18 -9.96 -2.69
CA PRO A 507 9.45 -9.31 -3.06
C PRO A 507 10.60 -9.57 -2.07
N MET A 508 10.34 -10.23 -0.94
CA MET A 508 11.35 -10.60 0.07
C MET A 508 11.66 -12.10 0.09
N PHE A 509 11.09 -12.90 -0.82
CA PHE A 509 11.38 -14.33 -0.94
C PHE A 509 12.89 -14.60 -1.06
N MET A 510 13.43 -15.53 -0.27
CA MET A 510 14.84 -15.89 -0.32
C MET A 510 15.08 -17.07 -1.27
N GLY A 511 16.11 -16.96 -2.11
CA GLY A 511 16.54 -18.02 -3.00
C GLY A 511 17.16 -19.22 -2.27
N PRO A 512 17.45 -20.32 -2.98
CA PRO A 512 18.09 -21.50 -2.40
C PRO A 512 19.50 -21.20 -1.84
N GLU A 513 20.15 -20.14 -2.29
CA GLU A 513 21.47 -19.68 -1.80
C GLU A 513 21.36 -18.63 -0.67
N ARG A 514 20.14 -18.34 -0.19
CA ARG A 514 19.80 -17.33 0.84
C ARG A 514 20.05 -15.87 0.41
N ASP A 515 19.96 -15.61 -0.88
CA ASP A 515 19.93 -14.29 -1.50
C ASP A 515 18.51 -13.70 -1.54
N GLU A 516 18.38 -12.37 -1.46
CA GLU A 516 17.08 -11.66 -1.52
C GLU A 516 16.52 -11.66 -2.95
N GLN A 517 16.00 -12.81 -3.41
CA GLN A 517 15.48 -12.97 -4.77
C GLN A 517 14.11 -12.27 -4.95
N GLY A 518 13.19 -12.34 -4.01
CA GLY A 518 11.80 -12.05 -4.31
C GLY A 518 11.19 -13.05 -5.30
N GLN A 519 9.87 -12.97 -5.50
CA GLN A 519 9.15 -13.83 -6.43
C GLN A 519 7.87 -13.16 -6.93
N VAL A 520 7.52 -13.35 -8.20
CA VAL A 520 6.14 -13.12 -8.71
C VAL A 520 5.50 -14.47 -9.00
N TYR A 521 4.32 -14.68 -8.46
CA TYR A 521 3.49 -15.87 -8.70
C TYR A 521 2.40 -15.51 -9.72
N VAL A 522 2.35 -16.26 -10.83
CA VAL A 522 1.32 -16.13 -11.86
C VAL A 522 0.14 -17.04 -11.52
N TYR A 523 -0.97 -16.48 -11.04
CA TYR A 523 -2.23 -17.20 -10.87
C TYR A 523 -3.11 -16.98 -12.11
N THR A 524 -2.89 -17.81 -13.14
CA THR A 524 -3.99 -18.19 -14.03
C THR A 524 -5.01 -19.03 -13.25
N LEU A 525 -6.13 -19.39 -13.87
CA LEU A 525 -7.02 -20.43 -13.35
C LEU A 525 -6.37 -21.84 -13.21
N ASN A 526 -5.06 -22.04 -13.48
CA ASN A 526 -4.25 -23.13 -12.92
C ASN A 526 -2.70 -22.92 -13.02
N LYS A 527 -2.02 -22.84 -11.86
CA LYS A 527 -0.56 -23.02 -11.56
C LYS A 527 0.41 -21.82 -11.63
N ASN A 528 1.39 -21.85 -10.71
CA ASN A 528 2.43 -20.84 -10.41
C ASN A 528 3.87 -21.29 -10.81
N GLU A 529 4.81 -20.35 -11.04
CA GLU A 529 6.27 -20.57 -11.16
C GLU A 529 7.10 -19.36 -10.60
N PRO A 530 8.45 -19.44 -10.41
CA PRO A 530 9.28 -18.40 -9.74
C PRO A 530 10.30 -17.61 -10.63
N CYS A 531 10.64 -16.35 -10.26
CA CYS A 531 11.78 -15.53 -10.76
C CYS A 531 12.19 -14.40 -9.77
N GLY A 532 13.45 -13.90 -9.77
CA GLY A 532 14.02 -13.08 -8.68
C GLY A 532 14.81 -11.77 -9.00
N SER A 533 15.56 -11.26 -8.00
CA SER A 533 16.19 -9.92 -7.78
C SER A 533 15.31 -8.76 -7.22
N ARG A 534 14.55 -9.01 -6.13
CA ARG A 534 13.38 -8.21 -5.65
C ARG A 534 12.38 -7.87 -6.76
N PHE A 535 12.35 -8.76 -7.76
CA PHE A 535 11.48 -8.73 -8.92
C PHE A 535 10.01 -8.87 -8.47
N GLY A 536 9.15 -7.99 -8.99
CA GLY A 536 7.76 -7.86 -8.53
C GLY A 536 7.53 -6.80 -7.46
N THR A 537 8.52 -5.95 -7.17
CA THR A 537 8.29 -4.77 -6.30
C THR A 537 7.30 -3.77 -6.93
N ALA A 538 7.24 -3.74 -8.26
CA ALA A 538 6.15 -3.15 -9.05
C ALA A 538 5.81 -4.10 -10.20
N ILE A 539 4.52 -4.17 -10.57
CA ILE A 539 4.02 -4.96 -11.70
C ILE A 539 2.96 -4.12 -12.41
N ALA A 540 3.21 -3.75 -13.67
CA ALA A 540 2.24 -3.03 -14.49
C ALA A 540 1.72 -3.94 -15.60
N ALA A 541 0.40 -4.13 -15.64
CA ALA A 541 -0.29 -4.42 -16.89
C ALA A 541 -0.07 -3.20 -17.81
N VAL A 542 0.44 -3.43 -19.02
CA VAL A 542 0.55 -2.40 -20.05
C VAL A 542 -0.21 -2.87 -21.28
N LYS A 543 -0.73 -1.92 -22.07
CA LYS A 543 -1.32 -2.26 -23.36
C LYS A 543 -0.25 -2.87 -24.26
N ASP A 544 -0.70 -3.71 -25.19
CA ASP A 544 0.10 -4.33 -26.25
C ASP A 544 1.17 -3.37 -26.80
N LEU A 545 2.44 -3.61 -26.45
CA LEU A 545 3.54 -2.75 -26.89
C LEU A 545 3.99 -3.15 -28.31
N ASN A 546 3.74 -4.40 -28.70
CA ASN A 546 4.26 -5.01 -29.94
C ASN A 546 3.25 -5.12 -31.08
N LEU A 547 2.00 -4.72 -30.83
CA LEU A 547 0.87 -4.71 -31.73
C LEU A 547 0.63 -6.10 -32.36
N ASP A 548 0.57 -7.15 -31.53
CA ASP A 548 0.24 -8.53 -31.93
C ASP A 548 -1.07 -9.10 -31.36
N GLY A 549 -1.85 -8.27 -30.64
CA GLY A 549 -3.21 -8.54 -30.18
C GLY A 549 -3.35 -8.94 -28.72
N PHE A 550 -2.28 -8.86 -27.92
CA PHE A 550 -2.28 -9.25 -26.50
C PHE A 550 -1.65 -8.17 -25.62
N ASN A 551 -2.20 -7.97 -24.42
CA ASN A 551 -1.62 -7.04 -23.45
C ASN A 551 -0.32 -7.62 -22.86
N ASP A 552 0.62 -6.71 -22.58
CA ASP A 552 1.96 -7.03 -22.11
C ASP A 552 2.10 -6.73 -20.60
N VAL A 553 3.18 -7.21 -19.98
CA VAL A 553 3.46 -6.97 -18.56
C VAL A 553 4.89 -6.47 -18.36
N VAL A 554 5.05 -5.41 -17.58
CA VAL A 554 6.36 -4.87 -17.19
C VAL A 554 6.55 -5.02 -15.68
N ILE A 555 7.68 -5.61 -15.27
CA ILE A 555 7.97 -6.00 -13.89
C ILE A 555 9.23 -5.31 -13.39
N GLY A 556 9.16 -4.72 -12.19
CA GLY A 556 10.24 -3.94 -11.58
C GLY A 556 11.10 -4.75 -10.61
N ALA A 557 12.42 -4.53 -10.70
CA ALA A 557 13.47 -5.10 -9.85
C ALA A 557 14.39 -3.98 -9.31
N PRO A 558 13.89 -3.11 -8.40
CA PRO A 558 14.58 -1.86 -8.03
C PRO A 558 15.88 -2.04 -7.24
N LEU A 559 16.16 -3.21 -6.64
CA LEU A 559 17.43 -3.45 -5.94
C LEU A 559 18.52 -4.08 -6.82
N GLU A 560 18.22 -4.42 -8.06
CA GLU A 560 19.19 -4.99 -9.01
C GLU A 560 20.31 -3.99 -9.36
N ASP A 561 21.41 -4.49 -9.93
CA ASP A 561 22.56 -3.68 -10.37
C ASP A 561 23.20 -2.81 -9.26
N ASP A 562 23.17 -3.28 -8.01
CA ASP A 562 23.53 -2.56 -6.77
C ASP A 562 22.65 -1.33 -6.53
N HIS A 563 21.39 -1.57 -6.15
CA HIS A 563 20.40 -0.54 -5.79
C HIS A 563 20.09 0.49 -6.91
N ARG A 564 20.64 0.31 -8.12
CA ARG A 564 20.35 1.14 -9.30
C ARG A 564 18.99 0.78 -9.89
N GLY A 565 18.67 -0.51 -9.93
CA GLY A 565 17.39 -1.06 -10.35
C GLY A 565 17.26 -1.34 -11.85
N ALA A 566 16.34 -2.24 -12.19
CA ALA A 566 15.99 -2.62 -13.55
C ALA A 566 14.48 -2.86 -13.71
N VAL A 567 14.01 -2.94 -14.96
CA VAL A 567 12.70 -3.52 -15.31
C VAL A 567 12.82 -4.59 -16.39
N TYR A 568 11.81 -5.45 -16.47
CA TYR A 568 11.70 -6.56 -17.41
C TYR A 568 10.35 -6.50 -18.14
N ILE A 569 10.36 -6.72 -19.46
CA ILE A 569 9.15 -6.78 -20.29
C ILE A 569 8.84 -8.25 -20.64
N TYR A 570 7.59 -8.65 -20.47
CA TYR A 570 7.06 -9.97 -20.83
C TYR A 570 5.86 -9.78 -21.77
N HIS A 571 5.91 -10.41 -22.95
CA HIS A 571 4.79 -10.31 -23.88
C HIS A 571 3.61 -11.22 -23.49
N GLY A 572 2.41 -10.82 -23.89
CA GLY A 572 1.22 -11.68 -23.90
C GLY A 572 1.36 -12.92 -24.80
N LEU A 573 0.51 -13.93 -24.54
CA LEU A 573 0.39 -15.17 -25.32
C LEU A 573 -0.96 -15.87 -25.01
N GLY A 574 -2.04 -15.48 -25.70
CA GLY A 574 -3.36 -16.04 -25.45
C GLY A 574 -3.94 -15.54 -24.12
N LYS A 575 -4.22 -16.45 -23.18
CA LYS A 575 -4.72 -16.14 -21.83
C LYS A 575 -3.62 -16.29 -20.75
N SER A 576 -2.37 -15.97 -21.10
CA SER A 576 -1.18 -16.07 -20.25
C SER A 576 -0.07 -15.17 -20.79
N ILE A 577 0.89 -14.80 -19.94
CA ILE A 577 2.16 -14.19 -20.38
C ILE A 577 3.17 -15.27 -20.85
N ARG A 578 4.20 -14.84 -21.59
CA ARG A 578 5.40 -15.64 -21.85
C ARG A 578 6.24 -15.80 -20.58
N LYS A 579 7.01 -16.89 -20.50
CA LYS A 579 7.89 -17.20 -19.34
C LYS A 579 9.26 -16.51 -19.39
N GLU A 580 9.77 -16.25 -20.59
CA GLU A 580 11.04 -15.55 -20.80
C GLU A 580 10.76 -14.07 -21.05
N TYR A 581 11.51 -13.18 -20.41
CA TYR A 581 11.44 -11.74 -20.70
C TYR A 581 12.00 -11.47 -22.10
N VAL A 582 11.40 -10.52 -22.80
CA VAL A 582 11.84 -10.13 -24.15
C VAL A 582 12.84 -8.97 -24.14
N GLN A 583 12.82 -8.15 -23.08
CA GLN A 583 13.77 -7.07 -22.85
C GLN A 583 13.97 -6.84 -21.35
N ARG A 584 15.22 -6.62 -20.93
CA ARG A 584 15.60 -6.06 -19.62
C ARG A 584 16.16 -4.65 -19.82
N ILE A 585 15.75 -3.71 -18.99
CA ILE A 585 16.20 -2.32 -18.99
C ILE A 585 16.83 -2.03 -17.63
N ALA A 586 18.17 -1.95 -17.60
CA ALA A 586 18.88 -1.41 -16.44
C ALA A 586 18.64 0.10 -16.32
N SER A 587 18.74 0.65 -15.11
CA SER A 587 18.86 2.09 -14.90
C SER A 587 19.98 2.68 -15.75
N GLY A 588 19.67 3.72 -16.52
CA GLY A 588 20.65 4.52 -17.26
C GLY A 588 21.37 5.57 -16.39
N GLY A 589 21.04 5.64 -15.10
CA GLY A 589 21.62 6.60 -14.17
C GLY A 589 23.05 6.27 -13.74
N ASP A 590 23.74 7.26 -13.18
CA ASP A 590 25.08 7.12 -12.59
C ASP A 590 25.11 6.28 -11.30
N GLY A 591 23.95 5.92 -10.76
CA GLY A 591 23.80 5.20 -9.49
C GLY A 591 23.98 6.05 -8.24
N GLU A 592 24.25 7.35 -8.37
CA GLU A 592 24.28 8.30 -7.25
C GLU A 592 23.01 9.15 -7.22
N LYS A 593 22.55 9.65 -8.38
CA LYS A 593 21.39 10.53 -8.52
C LYS A 593 20.10 9.79 -8.84
N GLN A 594 20.18 8.60 -9.43
CA GLN A 594 19.03 7.75 -9.72
C GLN A 594 19.27 6.33 -9.18
N LYS A 595 18.45 5.94 -8.20
CA LYS A 595 18.43 4.61 -7.56
C LYS A 595 17.02 4.04 -7.62
N PHE A 596 16.86 2.75 -7.35
CA PHE A 596 15.56 2.09 -7.30
C PHE A 596 14.72 2.24 -8.59
N PHE A 597 15.37 2.25 -9.75
CA PHE A 597 14.68 2.28 -11.04
C PHE A 597 13.81 1.02 -11.19
N GLY A 598 12.52 1.20 -11.47
CA GLY A 598 11.54 0.11 -11.44
C GLY A 598 10.83 -0.05 -10.08
N GLN A 599 10.94 0.92 -9.17
CA GLN A 599 10.11 0.97 -7.95
C GLN A 599 8.64 1.30 -8.27
N SER A 600 8.37 1.92 -9.43
CA SER A 600 7.04 2.04 -10.03
C SER A 600 7.11 1.95 -11.54
N ILE A 601 6.03 1.48 -12.15
CA ILE A 601 5.85 1.39 -13.60
C ILE A 601 4.39 1.73 -13.91
N HIS A 602 4.13 2.46 -15.00
CA HIS A 602 2.80 2.71 -15.52
C HIS A 602 2.85 2.89 -17.06
N GLY A 603 1.99 2.20 -17.81
CA GLY A 603 1.97 2.26 -19.28
C GLY A 603 0.60 1.91 -19.87
N VAL A 604 -0.33 2.87 -19.84
CA VAL A 604 -1.73 2.71 -20.32
C VAL A 604 -2.07 3.72 -21.43
N LEU A 605 -1.20 4.71 -21.65
CA LEU A 605 -1.41 5.84 -22.56
C LEU A 605 -0.24 5.97 -23.54
N ASP A 606 -0.57 6.25 -24.81
CA ASP A 606 0.32 6.99 -25.71
C ASP A 606 0.46 8.43 -25.19
N LEU A 607 1.68 8.94 -25.03
CA LEU A 607 1.99 10.31 -24.60
C LEU A 607 2.74 11.11 -25.68
N ASN A 608 2.99 10.51 -26.85
CA ASN A 608 3.82 11.08 -27.92
C ASN A 608 3.05 11.30 -29.24
N GLY A 609 2.00 10.52 -29.50
CA GLY A 609 1.09 10.59 -30.64
C GLY A 609 1.34 9.59 -31.77
N ASP A 610 2.21 8.59 -31.58
CA ASP A 610 2.52 7.57 -32.59
C ASP A 610 1.53 6.39 -32.62
N GLY A 611 0.60 6.31 -31.66
CA GLY A 611 -0.40 5.24 -31.56
C GLY A 611 0.06 4.00 -30.80
N ILE A 612 1.27 4.00 -30.23
CA ILE A 612 1.81 2.93 -29.38
C ILE A 612 1.81 3.42 -27.92
N THR A 613 1.63 2.50 -26.97
CA THR A 613 1.57 2.87 -25.55
C THR A 613 2.97 3.13 -24.97
N ASP A 614 3.14 4.28 -24.33
CA ASP A 614 4.40 4.68 -23.69
C ASP A 614 4.51 4.13 -22.25
N VAL A 615 5.74 3.92 -21.77
CA VAL A 615 5.99 3.36 -20.43
C VAL A 615 6.75 4.36 -19.55
N THR A 616 6.14 4.77 -18.44
CA THR A 616 6.78 5.58 -17.39
C THR A 616 7.32 4.68 -16.29
N ILE A 617 8.56 4.90 -15.86
CA ILE A 617 9.25 4.11 -14.82
C ILE A 617 9.84 5.05 -13.76
N GLY A 618 9.46 4.86 -12.50
CA GLY A 618 9.93 5.66 -11.37
C GLY A 618 11.01 4.99 -10.52
N GLY A 619 11.77 5.84 -9.81
CA GLY A 619 12.73 5.45 -8.78
C GLY A 619 13.10 6.63 -7.87
N LEU A 620 14.03 6.42 -6.95
CA LEU A 620 14.60 7.49 -6.14
C LEU A 620 15.42 8.43 -7.02
N GLY A 621 15.04 9.71 -7.04
CA GLY A 621 15.66 10.75 -7.87
C GLY A 621 14.77 11.24 -9.04
N GLY A 622 13.75 10.48 -9.42
CA GLY A 622 12.77 10.90 -10.45
C GLY A 622 12.16 9.74 -11.24
N ALA A 623 11.42 10.08 -12.29
CA ALA A 623 10.86 9.12 -13.24
C ALA A 623 11.41 9.35 -14.65
N SER A 624 11.59 8.25 -15.38
CA SER A 624 12.00 8.21 -16.79
C SER A 624 10.80 7.81 -17.65
N LEU A 625 10.63 8.46 -18.79
CA LEU A 625 9.65 8.08 -19.82
C LEU A 625 10.38 7.35 -20.95
N PHE A 626 9.83 6.22 -21.39
CA PHE A 626 10.27 5.47 -22.54
C PHE A 626 9.18 5.50 -23.61
N TRP A 627 9.57 5.90 -24.82
CA TRP A 627 8.70 5.82 -25.99
C TRP A 627 8.81 4.44 -26.63
N SER A 628 7.66 3.84 -26.94
CA SER A 628 7.62 2.55 -27.64
C SER A 628 8.02 2.69 -29.11
N ARG A 629 8.52 1.60 -29.70
CA ARG A 629 9.01 1.57 -31.09
C ARG A 629 8.21 0.58 -31.92
N ASP A 630 7.75 1.02 -33.09
CA ASP A 630 6.95 0.18 -33.98
C ASP A 630 7.71 -1.08 -34.44
N VAL A 631 6.93 -2.14 -34.65
CA VAL A 631 7.37 -3.48 -35.00
C VAL A 631 7.06 -3.73 -36.47
N ALA A 632 8.08 -4.04 -37.26
CA ALA A 632 7.91 -4.53 -38.62
C ALA A 632 7.84 -6.07 -38.63
N ASP A 633 6.75 -6.64 -39.15
CA ASP A 633 6.76 -8.02 -39.64
C ASP A 633 7.47 -8.06 -41.00
N MET A 634 8.63 -8.73 -41.05
CA MET A 634 9.40 -8.94 -42.27
C MET A 634 9.33 -10.41 -42.71
N ARG A 635 8.74 -10.61 -43.89
CA ARG A 635 8.63 -11.91 -44.57
C ARG A 635 9.60 -11.96 -45.75
N VAL A 636 10.29 -13.09 -45.89
CA VAL A 636 11.34 -13.27 -46.90
C VAL A 636 11.07 -14.55 -47.67
N ASN A 637 10.61 -14.41 -48.92
CA ASN A 637 10.34 -15.52 -49.83
C ASN A 637 11.53 -15.73 -50.76
N ILE A 638 12.00 -16.96 -50.89
CA ILE A 638 13.18 -17.32 -51.70
C ILE A 638 12.74 -18.33 -52.76
N SER A 639 13.11 -18.05 -54.01
CA SER A 639 12.75 -18.90 -55.16
C SER A 639 13.93 -19.08 -56.12
N PHE A 640 13.90 -20.16 -56.88
CA PHE A 640 15.02 -20.64 -57.69
C PHE A 640 14.59 -20.85 -59.14
N ASP A 641 15.36 -20.31 -60.09
CA ASP A 641 15.21 -20.60 -61.51
C ASP A 641 16.56 -21.05 -62.12
N PRO A 642 16.69 -22.30 -62.60
CA PRO A 642 15.69 -23.38 -62.54
C PRO A 642 15.48 -23.91 -61.11
N ASN A 643 14.25 -24.34 -60.79
CA ASN A 643 13.91 -24.92 -59.48
C ASN A 643 14.50 -26.32 -59.20
N LYS A 644 15.23 -26.89 -60.17
CA LYS A 644 16.01 -28.13 -60.06
C LYS A 644 17.31 -27.99 -60.84
N ILE A 645 18.44 -28.30 -60.19
CA ILE A 645 19.77 -28.12 -60.76
C ILE A 645 20.17 -29.36 -61.57
N ASN A 646 20.21 -29.25 -62.90
CA ASN A 646 20.72 -30.33 -63.76
C ASN A 646 22.21 -30.15 -64.06
N MET A 647 23.04 -30.92 -63.37
CA MET A 647 24.51 -30.96 -63.53
C MET A 647 25.02 -31.25 -64.95
N GLN A 648 24.21 -31.83 -65.83
CA GLN A 648 24.57 -32.10 -67.23
C GLN A 648 24.28 -30.89 -68.14
N LYS A 649 23.33 -30.02 -67.79
CA LYS A 649 22.92 -28.87 -68.60
C LYS A 649 23.72 -27.63 -68.17
N LYS A 650 24.93 -27.50 -68.69
CA LYS A 650 25.77 -26.31 -68.45
C LYS A 650 25.17 -25.08 -69.13
N LEU A 651 24.45 -24.27 -68.35
CA LEU A 651 23.62 -23.16 -68.82
C LEU A 651 24.39 -21.83 -68.98
N CYS A 652 25.66 -21.77 -68.61
CA CYS A 652 26.45 -20.54 -68.65
C CYS A 652 27.96 -20.81 -68.80
N ASN A 653 28.70 -19.76 -69.14
CA ASN A 653 30.16 -19.75 -69.17
C ASN A 653 30.66 -18.70 -68.18
N GLU A 654 31.30 -19.14 -67.09
CA GLU A 654 31.85 -18.28 -66.05
C GLU A 654 33.37 -18.39 -66.05
N LYS A 655 34.06 -17.26 -66.23
CA LYS A 655 35.54 -17.17 -66.32
C LYS A 655 36.17 -18.19 -67.29
N GLY A 656 35.52 -18.43 -68.44
CA GLY A 656 36.00 -19.35 -69.48
C GLY A 656 35.70 -20.84 -69.21
N LYS A 657 34.92 -21.16 -68.18
CA LYS A 657 34.45 -22.53 -67.90
C LYS A 657 32.94 -22.62 -68.05
N GLU A 658 32.49 -23.53 -68.89
CA GLU A 658 31.09 -23.94 -68.93
C GLU A 658 30.67 -24.49 -67.55
N THR A 659 29.56 -24.01 -67.01
CA THR A 659 29.02 -24.43 -65.72
C THR A 659 27.49 -24.31 -65.67
N VAL A 660 26.87 -24.81 -64.60
CA VAL A 660 25.46 -24.62 -64.31
C VAL A 660 25.31 -23.36 -63.45
N CYS A 661 24.60 -22.36 -64.00
CA CYS A 661 24.14 -21.21 -63.24
C CYS A 661 22.69 -21.40 -62.81
N VAL A 662 22.33 -20.77 -61.69
CA VAL A 662 20.97 -20.69 -61.16
C VAL A 662 20.75 -19.26 -60.65
N ASN A 663 19.56 -18.73 -60.88
CA ASN A 663 19.12 -17.45 -60.33
C ASN A 663 18.34 -17.70 -59.04
N VAL A 664 18.70 -17.00 -57.96
CA VAL A 664 17.93 -16.94 -56.72
C VAL A 664 17.18 -15.62 -56.68
N THR A 665 15.86 -15.65 -56.64
CA THR A 665 15.05 -14.45 -56.40
C THR A 665 14.65 -14.42 -54.93
N ILE A 666 15.18 -13.43 -54.20
CA ILE A 666 14.87 -13.16 -52.79
C ILE A 666 13.90 -11.97 -52.77
N CYS A 667 12.67 -12.22 -52.36
CA CYS A 667 11.63 -11.20 -52.22
C CYS A 667 11.41 -10.88 -50.74
N PHE A 668 11.71 -9.64 -50.38
CA PHE A 668 11.44 -9.06 -49.07
C PHE A 668 10.07 -8.39 -49.11
N ASN A 669 9.24 -8.62 -48.11
CA ASN A 669 7.95 -7.97 -47.92
C ASN A 669 7.87 -7.58 -46.43
N TYR A 670 7.58 -6.32 -46.13
CA TYR A 670 7.40 -5.87 -44.75
C TYR A 670 6.06 -5.17 -44.58
N LYS A 671 5.51 -5.29 -43.38
CA LYS A 671 4.38 -4.51 -42.88
C LYS A 671 4.77 -3.93 -41.52
N LEU A 672 4.50 -2.65 -41.28
CA LEU A 672 4.45 -2.12 -39.91
C LEU A 672 3.23 -2.68 -39.19
N ASN A 673 3.32 -2.88 -37.87
CA ASN A 673 2.16 -3.29 -37.09
C ASN A 673 1.24 -2.11 -36.81
N SER A 674 1.77 -0.91 -36.56
CA SER A 674 0.95 0.31 -36.47
C SER A 674 0.24 0.68 -37.78
N ASP A 675 -0.88 1.39 -37.66
CA ASP A 675 -1.60 1.97 -38.80
C ASP A 675 -0.98 3.31 -39.30
N GLN A 676 0.13 3.77 -38.70
CA GLN A 676 0.78 5.02 -39.09
C GLN A 676 1.55 4.91 -40.41
N ALA A 677 0.81 5.18 -41.50
CA ALA A 677 1.31 5.64 -42.79
C ALA A 677 2.33 4.73 -43.52
N SER A 678 1.83 3.63 -44.09
CA SER A 678 1.74 3.31 -45.55
C SER A 678 2.87 3.66 -46.57
N GLN A 679 3.94 4.36 -46.20
CA GLN A 679 5.02 4.86 -47.09
C GLN A 679 6.41 4.85 -46.41
N SER A 680 6.51 4.37 -45.18
CA SER A 680 7.72 4.28 -44.36
C SER A 680 8.77 3.34 -44.98
N LYS A 681 9.73 3.91 -45.74
CA LYS A 681 10.82 3.17 -46.39
C LYS A 681 11.79 2.61 -45.34
N ILE A 682 11.90 1.28 -45.24
CA ILE A 682 12.88 0.61 -44.39
C ILE A 682 14.17 0.32 -45.17
N GLY A 683 15.32 0.66 -44.60
CA GLY A 683 16.63 0.17 -45.06
C GLY A 683 16.94 -1.17 -44.39
N ILE A 684 17.42 -2.14 -45.14
CA ILE A 684 17.73 -3.50 -44.67
C ILE A 684 19.08 -3.94 -45.24
N ASP A 685 19.97 -4.38 -44.36
CA ASP A 685 21.21 -5.07 -44.67
C ASP A 685 21.00 -6.58 -44.50
N TYR A 686 21.59 -7.42 -45.35
CA TYR A 686 21.46 -8.89 -45.25
C TYR A 686 22.70 -9.65 -45.75
N ASN A 687 22.93 -10.83 -45.17
CA ASN A 687 24.02 -11.73 -45.54
C ASN A 687 23.48 -12.99 -46.24
N LEU A 688 23.68 -13.08 -47.56
CA LEU A 688 23.40 -14.26 -48.36
C LEU A 688 24.60 -15.22 -48.30
N THR A 689 24.40 -16.45 -47.80
CA THR A 689 25.45 -17.49 -47.76
C THR A 689 25.04 -18.75 -48.53
N ILE A 690 25.89 -19.16 -49.47
CA ILE A 690 25.77 -20.41 -50.21
C ILE A 690 26.54 -21.52 -49.49
N ASP A 691 25.96 -22.72 -49.53
CA ASP A 691 26.39 -23.93 -48.83
C ASP A 691 26.67 -23.71 -47.34
N PHE A 692 25.79 -22.94 -46.67
CA PHE A 692 25.92 -22.55 -45.25
C PHE A 692 26.34 -23.71 -44.34
N GLN A 693 25.60 -24.83 -44.36
CA GLN A 693 25.87 -26.04 -43.56
C GLN A 693 27.07 -26.88 -44.03
N ARG A 694 27.93 -26.37 -44.94
CA ARG A 694 29.09 -27.10 -45.47
C ARG A 694 30.40 -26.31 -45.28
N LEU A 695 31.44 -27.05 -44.91
CA LEU A 695 32.80 -26.52 -44.76
C LEU A 695 33.34 -25.99 -46.11
N LEU A 696 33.14 -26.77 -47.18
CA LEU A 696 33.49 -26.41 -48.56
C LEU A 696 32.22 -26.15 -49.37
N ALA A 697 32.09 -24.93 -49.90
CA ALA A 697 30.99 -24.54 -50.76
C ALA A 697 31.17 -25.05 -52.20
N ARG A 698 30.08 -25.52 -52.82
CA ARG A 698 30.04 -25.85 -54.25
C ARG A 698 29.60 -24.66 -55.11
N GLY A 699 28.70 -23.84 -54.58
CA GLY A 699 28.15 -22.68 -55.27
C GLY A 699 28.83 -21.38 -54.87
N PHE A 700 29.04 -20.51 -55.84
CA PHE A 700 29.68 -19.20 -55.69
C PHE A 700 28.86 -18.15 -56.44
N LEU A 701 28.72 -16.96 -55.87
CA LEU A 701 28.02 -15.85 -56.51
C LEU A 701 28.81 -15.35 -57.71
N SER A 702 28.16 -15.11 -58.85
CA SER A 702 28.82 -14.57 -60.05
C SER A 702 29.41 -13.18 -59.80
N GLU A 703 28.78 -12.40 -58.90
CA GLU A 703 29.13 -11.01 -58.58
C GLU A 703 30.44 -10.89 -57.76
N THR A 704 30.56 -11.64 -56.66
CA THR A 704 31.74 -11.60 -55.77
C THR A 704 32.76 -12.71 -56.06
N SER A 705 32.35 -13.77 -56.76
CA SER A 705 33.07 -15.05 -56.85
C SER A 705 33.28 -15.76 -55.50
N GLU A 706 32.57 -15.35 -54.45
CA GLU A 706 32.65 -15.95 -53.11
C GLU A 706 31.40 -16.79 -52.77
N ARG A 707 31.45 -17.48 -51.62
CA ARG A 707 30.30 -18.19 -51.02
C ARG A 707 29.39 -17.29 -50.17
N LYS A 708 29.75 -16.02 -49.98
CA LYS A 708 28.99 -15.02 -49.22
C LYS A 708 28.79 -13.77 -50.07
N LEU A 709 27.70 -13.05 -49.80
CA LEU A 709 27.45 -11.68 -50.23
C LEU A 709 26.81 -10.93 -49.06
N HIS A 710 27.32 -9.73 -48.77
CA HIS A 710 26.64 -8.72 -47.96
C HIS A 710 25.99 -7.71 -48.91
N SER A 711 24.73 -7.35 -48.68
CA SER A 711 23.98 -6.45 -49.57
C SER A 711 22.99 -5.61 -48.77
N ASN A 712 22.84 -4.35 -49.17
CA ASN A 712 21.87 -3.43 -48.62
C ASN A 712 20.75 -3.11 -49.62
N ILE A 713 19.53 -2.91 -49.13
CA ILE A 713 18.35 -2.56 -49.91
C ILE A 713 17.47 -1.59 -49.13
N THR A 714 16.77 -0.71 -49.85
CA THR A 714 15.61 0.00 -49.31
C THR A 714 14.35 -0.68 -49.82
N VAL A 715 13.46 -1.08 -48.92
CA VAL A 715 12.18 -1.73 -49.25
C VAL A 715 11.06 -0.72 -49.05
N LEU A 716 10.08 -0.72 -49.98
CA LEU A 716 8.84 0.04 -49.90
C LEU A 716 7.70 -0.93 -50.17
N ASN A 717 6.99 -1.35 -49.13
CA ASN A 717 6.12 -2.53 -49.05
C ASN A 717 6.83 -3.86 -49.43
N SER A 718 7.22 -4.06 -50.70
CA SER A 718 7.97 -5.25 -51.12
C SER A 718 8.98 -4.97 -52.25
N VAL A 719 10.15 -5.62 -52.18
CA VAL A 719 11.23 -5.55 -53.18
C VAL A 719 11.83 -6.94 -53.35
N CYS A 720 12.04 -7.35 -54.60
CA CYS A 720 12.78 -8.57 -54.95
C CYS A 720 14.17 -8.23 -55.50
N ARG A 721 15.18 -9.01 -55.11
CA ARG A 721 16.52 -9.02 -55.71
C ARG A 721 16.81 -10.38 -56.32
N VAL A 722 17.40 -10.38 -57.51
CA VAL A 722 17.84 -11.60 -58.21
C VAL A 722 19.36 -11.68 -58.09
N HIS A 723 19.84 -12.75 -57.46
CA HIS A 723 21.26 -13.08 -57.30
C HIS A 723 21.62 -14.25 -58.17
N ARG A 724 22.72 -14.17 -58.92
CA ARG A 724 23.19 -15.25 -59.79
C ARG A 724 24.32 -16.02 -59.11
N PHE A 725 24.23 -17.35 -59.09
CA PHE A 725 25.35 -18.20 -58.66
C PHE A 725 25.66 -19.29 -59.68
N TYR A 726 26.91 -19.73 -59.67
CA TYR A 726 27.42 -20.85 -60.47
C TYR A 726 27.97 -21.96 -59.57
N MET A 727 28.00 -23.20 -60.06
CA MET A 727 28.48 -24.35 -59.29
C MET A 727 29.80 -24.95 -59.79
N LEU A 728 30.63 -25.41 -58.87
CA LEU A 728 31.76 -26.29 -59.17
C LEU A 728 31.31 -27.76 -59.22
N ALA A 729 31.90 -28.54 -60.12
CA ALA A 729 31.52 -29.93 -60.36
C ALA A 729 31.65 -30.79 -59.08
N SER A 730 30.53 -31.34 -58.61
CA SER A 730 30.45 -32.06 -57.34
C SER A 730 29.45 -33.23 -57.41
N LYS A 731 29.69 -34.29 -56.63
CA LYS A 731 28.88 -35.53 -56.65
C LYS A 731 27.63 -35.51 -55.74
N SER A 732 27.18 -34.33 -55.29
CA SER A 732 26.10 -34.19 -54.30
C SER A 732 25.04 -33.18 -54.75
N TYR A 733 23.77 -33.59 -54.68
CA TYR A 733 22.65 -32.98 -55.41
C TYR A 733 21.81 -31.94 -54.64
N LEU A 734 21.87 -31.94 -53.30
CA LEU A 734 21.16 -30.98 -52.43
C LEU A 734 22.04 -29.75 -52.19
N LEU A 735 21.57 -28.54 -52.50
CA LEU A 735 22.31 -27.27 -52.30
C LEU A 735 21.69 -26.46 -51.17
N HIS A 736 22.47 -26.14 -50.13
CA HIS A 736 21.98 -25.34 -49.01
C HIS A 736 22.25 -23.86 -49.30
N ILE A 737 21.25 -22.99 -49.17
CA ILE A 737 21.44 -21.53 -49.14
C ILE A 737 20.78 -21.04 -47.86
N ALA A 738 21.35 -20.03 -47.22
CA ALA A 738 20.74 -19.36 -46.09
C ALA A 738 20.83 -17.84 -46.26
N VAL A 739 19.77 -17.12 -45.88
CA VAL A 739 19.74 -15.66 -45.79
C VAL A 739 19.74 -15.27 -44.32
N ASN A 740 20.94 -14.98 -43.86
CA ASN A 740 21.27 -14.72 -42.47
C ASN A 740 21.35 -13.20 -42.23
N ASP A 741 21.46 -12.83 -40.95
CA ASP A 741 21.88 -11.50 -40.50
C ASP A 741 21.12 -10.37 -41.21
N ILE A 742 19.79 -10.52 -41.28
CA ILE A 742 18.90 -9.53 -41.89
C ILE A 742 18.58 -8.48 -40.82
N VAL A 743 19.19 -7.31 -40.93
CA VAL A 743 19.17 -6.25 -39.92
C VAL A 743 18.60 -4.96 -40.55
N PRO A 744 17.68 -4.24 -39.87
CA PRO A 744 17.27 -2.92 -40.34
C PRO A 744 18.43 -1.92 -40.21
N SER A 745 18.75 -1.19 -41.27
CA SER A 745 19.83 -0.20 -41.32
C SER A 745 19.46 1.13 -40.64
N SER A 746 18.47 1.12 -39.74
CA SER A 746 17.93 2.29 -39.04
C SER A 746 17.68 1.93 -37.57
N GLU A 747 18.33 2.64 -36.65
CA GLU A 747 18.39 2.32 -35.21
C GLU A 747 17.04 2.41 -34.46
N ASN A 748 15.96 2.86 -35.12
CA ASN A 748 14.66 3.17 -34.51
C ASN A 748 13.55 2.12 -34.77
N MET A 749 13.85 0.98 -35.40
CA MET A 749 12.83 -0.05 -35.71
C MET A 749 13.18 -1.43 -35.16
N TYR A 750 12.15 -2.15 -34.68
CA TYR A 750 12.24 -3.56 -34.32
C TYR A 750 11.70 -4.46 -35.44
N CYS A 751 12.35 -5.59 -35.73
CA CYS A 751 11.97 -6.50 -36.82
C CYS A 751 11.61 -7.90 -36.30
N ARG A 752 10.33 -8.24 -36.35
CA ARG A 752 9.80 -9.60 -36.11
C ARG A 752 9.81 -10.37 -37.44
N LYS A 753 10.32 -11.61 -37.47
CA LYS A 753 10.56 -12.36 -38.71
C LYS A 753 9.65 -13.58 -38.85
N HIS A 754 8.66 -13.53 -39.76
CA HIS A 754 7.87 -14.70 -40.14
C HIS A 754 8.42 -15.37 -41.40
N LEU A 755 8.99 -16.57 -41.22
CA LEU A 755 9.31 -17.51 -42.29
C LEU A 755 8.11 -18.44 -42.52
N GLN A 756 7.57 -18.47 -43.74
CA GLN A 756 6.53 -19.42 -44.15
C GLN A 756 7.12 -20.62 -44.91
N ASP A 757 6.32 -21.67 -45.03
CA ASP A 757 6.80 -23.04 -45.11
C ASP A 757 7.46 -23.51 -46.42
N THR A 758 8.46 -24.37 -46.18
CA THR A 758 8.96 -25.48 -46.99
C THR A 758 8.69 -25.53 -48.50
N LYS A 759 9.79 -25.44 -49.27
CA LYS A 759 10.27 -26.62 -50.00
C LYS A 759 11.70 -26.90 -49.58
N GLU A 760 12.11 -28.17 -49.59
CA GLU A 760 13.41 -28.60 -49.06
C GLU A 760 14.58 -27.82 -49.68
N ILE A 761 15.28 -27.01 -48.88
CA ILE A 761 16.52 -27.41 -48.17
C ILE A 761 16.68 -26.49 -46.94
N ASN A 762 17.09 -27.05 -45.80
CA ASN A 762 17.01 -26.40 -44.48
C ASN A 762 17.77 -25.05 -44.40
N MET A 763 17.08 -24.05 -43.84
CA MET A 763 17.63 -22.77 -43.36
C MET A 763 17.47 -22.69 -41.84
N GLU A 764 18.48 -22.17 -41.15
CA GLU A 764 18.46 -21.98 -39.69
C GLU A 764 18.25 -20.51 -39.30
N ARG A 765 17.97 -20.29 -38.01
CA ARG A 765 17.55 -18.99 -37.47
C ARG A 765 18.76 -18.06 -37.25
N GLY A 766 18.74 -16.90 -37.88
CA GLY A 766 19.52 -15.73 -37.46
C GLY A 766 18.64 -14.81 -36.60
N TYR A 767 19.16 -14.37 -35.46
CA TYR A 767 18.48 -13.43 -34.55
C TYR A 767 18.71 -11.98 -35.00
N CYS A 768 17.71 -11.13 -34.81
CA CYS A 768 17.87 -9.68 -34.85
C CYS A 768 17.59 -9.13 -33.45
N GLN A 769 18.64 -8.66 -32.75
CA GLN A 769 18.52 -8.07 -31.41
C GLN A 769 18.80 -6.57 -31.47
N HIS A 770 17.74 -5.77 -31.39
CA HIS A 770 17.83 -4.40 -30.90
C HIS A 770 16.63 -4.09 -30.01
N LYS A 771 16.74 -3.03 -29.21
CA LYS A 771 15.79 -2.72 -28.15
C LYS A 771 14.50 -2.09 -28.69
N MET A 772 13.41 -2.49 -28.05
CA MET A 772 12.04 -2.05 -28.30
C MET A 772 11.68 -0.79 -27.51
N LEU A 773 12.28 -0.63 -26.32
CA LEU A 773 12.40 0.62 -25.55
C LEU A 773 13.88 1.06 -25.45
#